data_AF-A0A7V6JUY8-F1
#
_entry.id   AF-A0A7V6JUY8-F1
#
_cell.length_a   1.000
_cell.length_b   1.000
_cell.length_c   1.000
_cell.angle_alpha   90.00
_cell.angle_beta   90.00
_cell.angle_gamma   90.00
#
_symmetry.space_group_name_H-M   'P 1'
#
loop_
_entity.id
_entity.type
_entity.pdbx_description
1 polymer ?
#
loop_
_entity_poly.entity_id
_entity_poly.type
_entity_poly.pdbx_seq_one_letter_code
_entity_poly.pdbx_strand_id
1 'polypeptide(L)'
;MNYRTGKTELLLLLLIGLTSFAATAQVRTLESFEQASGWSYNISDGVTLNISAEKGVTGNAVRIDYDFTEGTGYGGIQKLFPIDLPDNYEFTFWLRAESPSNNFEIKFIDSTGNNVWWVNNRNYDFPREWTRIRVKKRHITFAWGPTEDRDMKQVDRIEFTVASFVGGKGTLWLDDLKFEPLPPETDLWPEPAVSASSSARGHSPELAADGSAESCWQSRRAGRQSITLDFKGRREFGGLDIAWLEGSHAEEFDILLSDDGNKWGKAYSVSPNRSSSSIIRLPEAEAAYLRIDLLKPANGRYHGIREIKIPDVKSTLTPNDFIIYAARNSPAGSYPGYFSGRASYWTVTGVSSDTKEALISEDGMVEAEKARFSLEPMIKTANRLINHSNVRPEQGMGYPGYTGDYACLPSVEWKQDGIRFVTGVSSGGRPNDDSELYIGYWFENISAEPQELEFYLLLRPFQVNPYYQFLNTVGGAGRIMSVREISKGLISVDGKPVRLTEAYESFGASKFDEGNQVEMIRRGEMPVSPGVTDPSGMAGAIVKYRIKLEPGESKELFAVIPYHSVIGESSGPEAGENPPQVIRAESLAEGGALHMLPQSTAEAREKFFASADYWNKRTGHIRFDLPPSADRLIDTWRSNLVYILINRDMAGIQPGSRSYDRSWIRDGSLTSSALLKSGIVAEVKEFIEWYAANQYDNGKVPCVVDFRGPDPVPENDSHGQLIYLIREYFNFTADTAFLRSMNHHVIKVVDYIGSLVAERSTDHFRNGNDSVRAYYGLVPESISHEGYSAKPMHSYWDNFFIMKGLKDAVEIQNILGENEHRAKIALMRDEFRKNLYSSIDLAMKVREIDYIPGCVELGDFDATSTTIALTPCNELGNLPVPQVYNTFEKYYEFFRKRRVGLQEWVNYTPYENRLIGSFIMLDQPERAHELIEFLLDDQKPYAWNHWAEVVWKDRRYPGFIGDMPHTWCGSDFINAVRSMFVYENEYDHTLVIAAALYRDWIDAPGGMSVGNLPTYYGDISYSVRREGSAYRFNISGDLNLPAGGIRIRNFNGGAMPSGVTVNGNEITGFTGRDISVTEVPAEVIIKF
;
A
#
# COMPACT_ATOMS: atom_id res chain seq x y z
N MET A 1 -90.13 2.08 8.50
CA MET A 1 -89.72 1.13 7.46
C MET A 1 -88.33 1.53 6.99
N ASN A 2 -87.39 0.59 7.09
CA ASN A 2 -85.94 0.73 6.96
C ASN A 2 -85.50 1.50 5.70
N TYR A 3 -84.70 2.55 5.85
CA TYR A 3 -83.71 3.08 4.88
C TYR A 3 -83.24 4.45 5.39
N ARG A 4 -82.02 4.54 5.97
CA ARG A 4 -81.12 5.73 6.03
C ARG A 4 -80.19 5.68 7.26
N THR A 5 -79.19 4.81 7.24
CA THR A 5 -78.01 4.87 8.14
C THR A 5 -76.86 4.10 7.49
N GLY A 6 -76.36 4.57 6.34
CA GLY A 6 -75.31 3.86 5.59
C GLY A 6 -74.40 4.74 4.74
N LYS A 7 -74.34 6.07 5.02
CA LYS A 7 -73.48 6.99 4.26
C LYS A 7 -72.55 7.87 5.10
N THR A 8 -72.60 7.76 6.43
CA THR A 8 -71.77 8.60 7.31
C THR A 8 -70.59 7.86 7.96
N GLU A 9 -70.67 6.53 8.12
CA GLU A 9 -69.55 5.74 8.65
C GLU A 9 -68.48 5.40 7.59
N LEU A 10 -68.88 5.26 6.32
CA LEU A 10 -67.93 5.00 5.23
C LEU A 10 -67.06 6.21 4.88
N LEU A 11 -67.53 7.43 5.15
CA LEU A 11 -66.76 8.66 4.92
C LEU A 11 -65.79 8.97 6.07
N LEU A 12 -66.12 8.57 7.31
CA LEU A 12 -65.22 8.74 8.47
C LEU A 12 -64.12 7.66 8.49
N LEU A 13 -64.39 6.44 8.03
CA LEU A 13 -63.36 5.40 7.84
C LEU A 13 -62.47 5.66 6.62
N LEU A 14 -62.97 6.34 5.57
CA LEU A 14 -62.10 6.84 4.48
C LEU A 14 -61.26 8.06 4.89
N LEU A 15 -61.73 8.91 5.80
CA LEU A 15 -60.94 10.06 6.28
C LEU A 15 -59.92 9.71 7.38
N ILE A 16 -60.10 8.62 8.11
CA ILE A 16 -59.15 8.15 9.14
C ILE A 16 -58.17 7.09 8.56
N GLY A 17 -58.49 6.49 7.41
CA GLY A 17 -57.60 5.60 6.65
C GLY A 17 -56.63 6.29 5.69
N LEU A 18 -56.67 7.63 5.59
CA LEU A 18 -55.81 8.43 4.69
C LEU A 18 -54.81 9.34 5.42
N THR A 19 -54.71 9.27 6.75
CA THR A 19 -53.79 10.11 7.55
C THR A 19 -52.61 9.36 8.18
N SER A 20 -52.33 8.13 7.76
CA SER A 20 -51.22 7.34 8.31
C SER A 20 -50.42 6.63 7.24
N PHE A 21 -49.97 7.33 6.19
CA PHE A 21 -48.79 7.00 5.36
C PHE A 21 -48.34 8.19 4.50
N ALA A 22 -48.49 9.40 5.04
CA ALA A 22 -47.84 10.60 4.51
C ALA A 22 -47.11 11.28 5.67
N ALA A 23 -46.00 10.68 6.10
CA ALA A 23 -44.94 11.49 6.66
C ALA A 23 -44.49 12.38 5.50
N THR A 24 -45.00 13.60 5.45
CA THR A 24 -44.50 14.61 4.53
C THR A 24 -43.01 14.78 4.82
N ALA A 25 -42.15 14.30 3.92
CA ALA A 25 -40.72 14.55 3.90
C ALA A 25 -40.52 16.07 3.85
N GLN A 26 -40.31 16.69 5.01
CA GLN A 26 -40.12 18.13 5.12
C GLN A 26 -38.62 18.39 5.20
N VAL A 27 -38.09 19.07 4.18
CA VAL A 27 -36.71 19.57 4.18
C VAL A 27 -36.54 20.53 5.37
N ARG A 28 -35.56 20.25 6.23
CA ARG A 28 -35.21 21.06 7.39
C ARG A 28 -33.86 21.75 7.16
N THR A 29 -33.81 23.07 7.26
CA THR A 29 -32.53 23.80 7.35
C THR A 29 -31.93 23.59 8.73
N LEU A 30 -30.71 23.08 8.80
CA LEU A 30 -29.94 22.85 10.03
C LEU A 30 -29.07 24.06 10.37
N GLU A 31 -28.45 24.67 9.35
CA GLU A 31 -27.57 25.82 9.47
C GLU A 31 -27.62 26.64 8.19
N SER A 32 -27.83 27.96 8.31
CA SER A 32 -27.82 28.89 7.18
C SER A 32 -26.48 29.58 6.99
N PHE A 33 -25.52 29.40 7.91
CA PHE A 33 -24.16 29.94 7.85
C PHE A 33 -24.07 31.48 7.82
N GLU A 34 -25.07 32.14 8.40
CA GLU A 34 -25.14 33.62 8.40
C GLU A 34 -24.09 34.29 9.32
N GLN A 35 -23.56 33.55 10.30
CA GLN A 35 -22.57 34.04 11.26
C GLN A 35 -21.54 32.96 11.58
N ALA A 36 -20.27 33.37 11.75
CA ALA A 36 -19.18 32.46 12.12
C ALA A 36 -19.22 32.04 13.61
N SER A 37 -19.97 32.74 14.47
CA SER A 37 -20.08 32.42 15.89
C SER A 37 -20.82 31.10 16.16
N GLY A 38 -20.39 30.35 17.16
CA GLY A 38 -21.02 29.08 17.58
C GLY A 38 -20.43 27.83 16.94
N TRP A 39 -19.39 27.99 16.12
CA TRP A 39 -18.52 26.92 15.66
C TRP A 39 -17.32 26.76 16.60
N SER A 40 -16.91 25.52 16.84
CA SER A 40 -15.68 25.19 17.55
C SER A 40 -14.65 24.64 16.58
N TYR A 41 -13.38 24.88 16.88
CA TYR A 41 -12.26 24.49 16.04
C TYR A 41 -11.82 23.06 16.37
N ASN A 42 -11.41 22.31 15.35
CA ASN A 42 -10.68 21.06 15.49
C ASN A 42 -9.43 21.15 14.60
N ILE A 43 -8.26 21.33 15.21
CA ILE A 43 -7.01 21.71 14.52
C ILE A 43 -5.86 20.88 15.08
N SER A 44 -5.04 20.31 14.21
CA SER A 44 -3.79 19.63 14.60
C SER A 44 -2.62 20.60 14.79
N ASP A 45 -1.54 20.13 15.42
CA ASP A 45 -0.27 20.88 15.44
C ASP A 45 0.15 21.24 14.00
N GLY A 46 0.76 22.42 13.80
CA GLY A 46 1.23 22.87 12.49
C GLY A 46 0.16 23.35 11.51
N VAL A 47 -1.06 23.65 12.00
CA VAL A 47 -2.18 24.16 11.19
C VAL A 47 -2.74 25.43 11.80
N THR A 48 -3.03 26.41 10.95
CA THR A 48 -3.80 27.60 11.34
C THR A 48 -5.15 27.60 10.65
N LEU A 49 -6.20 27.99 11.37
CA LEU A 49 -7.56 28.05 10.84
C LEU A 49 -8.29 29.29 11.37
N ASN A 50 -8.92 30.04 10.47
CA ASN A 50 -9.74 31.20 10.80
C ASN A 50 -11.11 31.10 10.12
N ILE A 51 -12.15 31.62 10.78
CA ILE A 51 -13.49 31.69 10.21
C ILE A 51 -14.03 33.10 10.19
N SER A 52 -14.78 33.44 9.14
CA SER A 52 -15.46 34.72 8.97
C SER A 52 -16.78 34.53 8.22
N ALA A 53 -17.61 35.58 8.16
CA ALA A 53 -18.83 35.58 7.36
C ALA A 53 -18.63 36.41 6.09
N GLU A 54 -19.03 35.86 4.94
CA GLU A 54 -18.96 36.53 3.63
C GLU A 54 -20.24 36.28 2.83
N LYS A 55 -20.39 36.85 1.63
CA LYS A 55 -21.60 36.69 0.81
C LYS A 55 -21.77 35.24 0.31
N GLY A 56 -22.92 34.64 0.58
CA GLY A 56 -23.30 33.29 0.18
C GLY A 56 -24.12 33.21 -1.12
N VAL A 57 -24.71 32.04 -1.38
CA VAL A 57 -25.69 31.81 -2.45
C VAL A 57 -26.97 32.59 -2.16
N THR A 58 -27.41 32.57 -0.90
CA THR A 58 -28.51 33.37 -0.37
C THR A 58 -28.10 33.94 0.99
N GLY A 59 -27.95 35.26 1.10
CA GLY A 59 -27.48 35.86 2.36
C GLY A 59 -25.97 35.76 2.53
N ASN A 60 -25.51 35.33 3.70
CA ASN A 60 -24.09 35.09 4.00
C ASN A 60 -23.75 33.60 4.03
N ALA A 61 -22.46 33.29 3.96
CA ALA A 61 -21.83 31.99 4.10
C ALA A 61 -20.70 32.07 5.12
N VAL A 62 -20.34 30.93 5.71
CA VAL A 62 -19.13 30.83 6.54
C VAL A 62 -17.95 30.59 5.62
N ARG A 63 -17.00 31.52 5.66
CA ARG A 63 -15.68 31.39 5.06
C ARG A 63 -14.73 30.74 6.06
N ILE A 64 -14.02 29.72 5.62
CA ILE A 64 -12.99 29.00 6.36
C ILE A 64 -11.67 29.23 5.62
N ASP A 65 -10.72 29.91 6.26
CA ASP A 65 -9.34 30.05 5.78
C ASP A 65 -8.45 29.10 6.57
N TYR A 66 -7.68 28.26 5.86
CA TYR A 66 -6.77 27.31 6.49
C TYR A 66 -5.36 27.43 5.88
N ASP A 67 -4.34 27.11 6.68
CA ASP A 67 -2.94 27.03 6.24
C ASP A 67 -2.23 25.88 6.99
N PHE A 68 -1.72 24.90 6.24
CA PHE A 68 -0.86 23.84 6.76
C PHE A 68 0.58 24.37 6.86
N THR A 69 0.94 25.00 7.98
CA THR A 69 2.21 25.72 8.15
C THR A 69 3.41 24.79 8.28
N GLU A 70 3.20 23.60 8.83
CA GLU A 70 4.20 22.51 8.90
C GLU A 70 3.89 21.40 7.89
N GLY A 71 3.01 21.69 6.92
CA GLY A 71 2.82 20.91 5.71
C GLY A 71 1.79 19.76 5.75
N THR A 72 1.74 18.94 6.83
CA THR A 72 0.61 18.02 7.05
C THR A 72 -0.34 18.51 8.15
N GLY A 73 -1.53 17.91 8.20
CA GLY A 73 -2.45 18.05 9.33
C GLY A 73 -3.90 18.09 8.91
N TYR A 74 -4.75 18.49 9.84
CA TYR A 74 -6.17 18.73 9.60
C TYR A 74 -6.65 19.97 10.32
N GLY A 75 -7.58 20.66 9.68
CA GLY A 75 -8.26 21.82 10.24
C GLY A 75 -9.72 21.81 9.82
N GLY A 76 -10.61 21.96 10.80
CA GLY A 76 -12.03 22.02 10.54
C GLY A 76 -12.82 22.77 11.60
N ILE A 77 -14.11 22.87 11.33
CA ILE A 77 -15.10 23.42 12.25
C ILE A 77 -16.17 22.39 12.57
N GLN A 78 -16.61 22.37 13.82
CA GLN A 78 -17.65 21.46 14.29
C GLN A 78 -18.71 22.19 15.13
N LYS A 79 -19.95 21.70 15.05
CA LYS A 79 -21.10 22.23 15.79
C LYS A 79 -22.11 21.13 16.11
N LEU A 80 -22.89 21.32 17.17
CA LEU A 80 -23.91 20.37 17.61
C LEU A 80 -25.17 20.45 16.73
N PHE A 81 -25.61 19.28 16.22
CA PHE A 81 -26.81 19.08 15.42
C PHE A 81 -27.52 17.79 15.83
N PRO A 82 -28.13 17.72 17.03
CA PRO A 82 -28.83 16.52 17.50
C PRO A 82 -30.01 16.20 16.59
N ILE A 83 -29.90 15.10 15.83
CA ILE A 83 -30.86 14.66 14.82
C ILE A 83 -30.99 13.14 14.87
N ASP A 84 -32.24 12.67 14.99
CA ASP A 84 -32.58 11.26 14.75
C ASP A 84 -32.62 10.98 13.25
N LEU A 85 -31.92 9.92 12.83
CA LEU A 85 -31.78 9.56 11.44
C LEU A 85 -32.82 8.48 11.06
N PRO A 86 -33.68 8.72 10.06
CA PRO A 86 -34.60 7.72 9.53
C PRO A 86 -33.84 6.66 8.72
N ASP A 87 -34.57 5.66 8.21
CA ASP A 87 -33.99 4.56 7.42
C ASP A 87 -33.22 5.06 6.18
N ASN A 88 -33.67 6.16 5.56
CA ASN A 88 -33.01 6.83 4.45
C ASN A 88 -33.15 8.35 4.54
N TYR A 89 -32.12 9.09 4.15
CA TYR A 89 -32.04 10.54 4.28
C TYR A 89 -30.96 11.13 3.37
N GLU A 90 -31.03 12.45 3.15
CA GLU A 90 -29.95 13.24 2.58
C GLU A 90 -29.64 14.49 3.39
N PHE A 91 -28.35 14.85 3.42
CA PHE A 91 -27.86 16.17 3.78
C PHE A 91 -27.47 16.91 2.50
N THR A 92 -27.83 18.20 2.41
CA THR A 92 -27.37 19.03 1.28
C THR A 92 -26.86 20.37 1.77
N PHE A 93 -25.82 20.89 1.13
CA PHE A 93 -25.28 22.22 1.38
C PHE A 93 -24.62 22.75 0.11
N TRP A 94 -24.31 24.04 0.08
CA TRP A 94 -23.53 24.64 -0.99
C TRP A 94 -22.06 24.74 -0.60
N LEU A 95 -21.20 24.37 -1.53
CA LEU A 95 -19.75 24.49 -1.40
C LEU A 95 -19.20 25.31 -2.56
N ARG A 96 -18.33 26.25 -2.21
CA ARG A 96 -17.39 26.89 -3.12
C ARG A 96 -16.02 26.86 -2.45
N ALA A 97 -14.94 26.71 -3.19
CA ALA A 97 -13.61 26.75 -2.61
C ALA A 97 -12.53 27.24 -3.60
N GLU A 98 -11.52 27.89 -3.03
CA GLU A 98 -10.24 28.21 -3.65
C GLU A 98 -9.18 27.45 -2.85
N SER A 99 -9.00 26.19 -3.21
CA SER A 99 -8.19 25.24 -2.45
C SER A 99 -7.41 24.33 -3.40
N PRO A 100 -6.16 23.97 -3.09
CA PRO A 100 -5.53 22.78 -3.65
C PRO A 100 -6.40 21.55 -3.42
N SER A 101 -6.17 20.47 -4.18
CA SER A 101 -6.91 19.21 -4.08
C SER A 101 -6.56 18.43 -2.81
N ASN A 102 -6.92 18.98 -1.65
CA ASN A 102 -6.81 18.35 -0.33
C ASN A 102 -8.01 17.43 -0.07
N ASN A 103 -7.97 16.66 1.02
CA ASN A 103 -9.12 15.85 1.41
C ASN A 103 -10.22 16.75 1.97
N PHE A 104 -11.47 16.48 1.61
CA PHE A 104 -12.63 17.11 2.22
C PHE A 104 -13.44 16.08 2.99
N GLU A 105 -13.44 16.21 4.31
CA GLU A 105 -14.07 15.29 5.25
C GLU A 105 -15.32 15.93 5.85
N ILE A 106 -16.41 15.18 5.84
CA ILE A 106 -17.65 15.54 6.54
C ILE A 106 -17.86 14.46 7.60
N LYS A 107 -17.67 14.79 8.87
CA LYS A 107 -17.79 13.81 9.96
C LYS A 107 -19.10 13.99 10.70
N PHE A 108 -19.71 12.87 11.05
CA PHE A 108 -20.93 12.72 11.84
C PHE A 108 -20.56 11.96 13.09
N ILE A 109 -20.77 12.57 14.25
CA ILE A 109 -20.22 12.11 15.52
C ILE A 109 -21.37 11.91 16.51
N ASP A 110 -21.32 10.80 17.24
CA ASP A 110 -22.33 10.44 18.22
C ASP A 110 -22.22 11.27 19.52
N SER A 111 -23.15 11.01 20.45
CA SER A 111 -23.21 11.67 21.75
C SER A 111 -22.04 11.35 22.67
N THR A 112 -21.31 10.25 22.43
CA THR A 112 -20.13 9.89 23.21
C THR A 112 -18.89 10.67 22.76
N GLY A 113 -18.88 11.16 21.52
CA GLY A 113 -17.73 11.80 20.89
C GLY A 113 -16.65 10.84 20.41
N ASN A 114 -16.80 9.53 20.66
CA ASN A 114 -15.80 8.50 20.33
C ASN A 114 -16.09 7.77 19.02
N ASN A 115 -17.34 7.74 18.58
CA ASN A 115 -17.73 7.06 17.34
C ASN A 115 -17.93 8.09 16.23
N VAL A 116 -17.23 7.88 15.12
CA VAL A 116 -17.20 8.77 13.98
C VAL A 116 -17.61 8.03 12.72
N TRP A 117 -18.55 8.61 12.00
CA TRP A 117 -18.88 8.27 10.63
C TRP A 117 -18.49 9.42 9.73
N TRP A 118 -18.19 9.17 8.47
CA TRP A 118 -17.74 10.23 7.57
C TRP A 118 -18.11 10.01 6.12
N VAL A 119 -18.07 11.12 5.38
CA VAL A 119 -17.79 11.13 3.94
C VAL A 119 -16.36 11.62 3.78
N ASN A 120 -15.48 10.77 3.26
CA ASN A 120 -14.08 11.10 3.04
C ASN A 120 -13.80 11.25 1.54
N ASN A 121 -13.81 12.48 1.06
CA ASN A 121 -13.47 12.79 -0.32
C ASN A 121 -11.96 13.04 -0.42
N ARG A 122 -11.22 12.00 -0.80
CA ARG A 122 -9.76 12.07 -0.93
C ARG A 122 -9.35 12.82 -2.20
N ASN A 123 -8.29 13.64 -2.11
CA ASN A 123 -7.78 14.43 -3.25
C ASN A 123 -8.91 15.17 -4.00
N TYR A 124 -9.74 15.90 -3.24
CA TYR A 124 -11.01 16.41 -3.72
C TYR A 124 -10.80 17.58 -4.69
N ASP A 125 -11.37 17.49 -5.90
CA ASP A 125 -11.39 18.62 -6.82
C ASP A 125 -12.45 19.63 -6.38
N PHE A 126 -12.01 20.58 -5.57
CA PHE A 126 -12.88 21.57 -4.95
C PHE A 126 -13.59 22.43 -6.01
N PRO A 127 -14.93 22.57 -5.93
CA PRO A 127 -15.67 23.35 -6.90
C PRO A 127 -15.36 24.84 -6.77
N ARG A 128 -14.87 25.45 -7.85
CA ARG A 128 -14.61 26.90 -7.92
C ARG A 128 -15.89 27.73 -8.00
N GLU A 129 -16.95 27.13 -8.50
CA GLU A 129 -18.29 27.72 -8.56
C GLU A 129 -19.18 27.09 -7.49
N TRP A 130 -20.20 27.83 -7.04
CA TRP A 130 -21.16 27.32 -6.07
C TRP A 130 -21.82 26.03 -6.57
N THR A 131 -21.50 24.93 -5.89
CA THR A 131 -21.97 23.59 -6.23
C THR A 131 -22.75 23.02 -5.06
N ARG A 132 -23.93 22.47 -5.34
CA ARG A 132 -24.74 21.83 -4.32
C ARG A 132 -24.23 20.42 -4.07
N ILE A 133 -23.69 20.20 -2.88
CA ILE A 133 -23.24 18.90 -2.40
C ILE A 133 -24.44 18.15 -1.84
N ARG A 134 -24.52 16.85 -2.12
CA ARG A 134 -25.54 15.94 -1.57
C ARG A 134 -24.85 14.75 -0.92
N VAL A 135 -25.17 14.51 0.34
CA VAL A 135 -24.65 13.41 1.15
C VAL A 135 -25.83 12.54 1.59
N LYS A 136 -26.00 11.39 0.94
CA LYS A 136 -27.02 10.40 1.26
C LYS A 136 -26.48 9.38 2.27
N LYS A 137 -27.36 8.64 2.94
CA LYS A 137 -26.99 7.57 3.89
C LYS A 137 -25.85 6.68 3.35
N ARG A 138 -25.97 6.23 2.10
CA ARG A 138 -24.99 5.35 1.42
C ARG A 138 -23.60 5.96 1.22
N HIS A 139 -23.44 7.29 1.27
CA HIS A 139 -22.14 7.96 1.17
C HIS A 139 -21.40 7.98 2.51
N ILE A 140 -22.12 7.76 3.61
CA ILE A 140 -21.59 7.85 4.96
C ILE A 140 -21.09 6.46 5.37
N THR A 141 -19.82 6.36 5.72
CA THR A 141 -19.20 5.12 6.21
C THR A 141 -18.70 5.29 7.64
N PHE A 142 -18.68 4.20 8.42
CA PHE A 142 -18.06 4.21 9.73
C PHE A 142 -16.55 4.43 9.59
N ALA A 143 -16.01 5.40 10.31
CA ALA A 143 -14.60 5.78 10.26
C ALA A 143 -13.83 5.07 11.38
N TRP A 144 -14.17 5.36 12.65
CA TRP A 144 -13.57 4.74 13.83
C TRP A 144 -14.44 4.89 15.06
N GLY A 145 -14.13 4.11 16.09
CA GLY A 145 -14.77 4.15 17.41
C GLY A 145 -14.99 2.76 18.00
N PRO A 146 -15.30 2.67 19.30
CA PRO A 146 -15.48 1.40 20.00
C PRO A 146 -16.84 0.72 19.76
N THR A 147 -17.77 1.32 19.01
CA THR A 147 -19.10 0.73 18.77
C THR A 147 -19.06 -0.53 17.90
N GLU A 148 -19.84 -1.54 18.28
CA GLU A 148 -20.10 -2.72 17.44
C GLU A 148 -21.18 -2.43 16.38
N ASP A 149 -22.20 -1.63 16.74
CA ASP A 149 -23.24 -1.20 15.80
C ASP A 149 -22.73 -0.01 14.99
N ARG A 150 -22.55 -0.25 13.69
CA ARG A 150 -22.04 0.73 12.73
C ARG A 150 -23.17 1.43 11.97
N ASP A 151 -24.44 1.11 12.21
CA ASP A 151 -25.56 1.86 11.61
C ASP A 151 -25.88 3.09 12.49
N MET A 152 -25.60 4.27 11.95
CA MET A 152 -25.77 5.53 12.69
C MET A 152 -27.27 5.85 12.82
N LYS A 153 -27.80 5.79 14.04
CA LYS A 153 -29.21 6.13 14.33
C LYS A 153 -29.43 7.58 14.74
N GLN A 154 -28.40 8.22 15.25
CA GLN A 154 -28.43 9.60 15.70
C GLN A 154 -27.09 10.25 15.37
N VAL A 155 -27.13 11.51 14.96
CA VAL A 155 -25.95 12.38 14.89
C VAL A 155 -26.12 13.48 15.92
N ASP A 156 -25.06 13.76 16.69
CA ASP A 156 -25.02 14.85 17.65
C ASP A 156 -24.14 16.00 17.20
N ARG A 157 -23.10 15.72 16.41
CA ARG A 157 -22.16 16.73 15.92
C ARG A 157 -21.80 16.48 14.46
N ILE A 158 -21.77 17.57 13.69
CA ILE A 158 -21.27 17.56 12.31
C ILE A 158 -20.01 18.42 12.26
N GLU A 159 -18.97 17.88 11.64
CA GLU A 159 -17.68 18.52 11.43
C GLU A 159 -17.38 18.61 9.92
N PHE A 160 -16.93 19.78 9.48
CA PHE A 160 -16.39 20.02 8.14
C PHE A 160 -14.89 20.23 8.27
N THR A 161 -14.11 19.32 7.69
CA THR A 161 -12.66 19.28 7.87
C THR A 161 -11.93 19.21 6.53
N VAL A 162 -10.85 19.98 6.43
CA VAL A 162 -9.86 19.83 5.38
C VAL A 162 -8.64 19.16 5.97
N ALA A 163 -8.23 18.04 5.37
CA ALA A 163 -7.02 17.32 5.75
C ALA A 163 -6.02 17.31 4.58
N SER A 164 -4.74 17.45 4.90
CA SER A 164 -3.68 17.61 3.89
C SER A 164 -3.56 16.38 2.97
N PHE A 165 -3.74 16.59 1.67
CA PHE A 165 -3.34 15.64 0.62
C PHE A 165 -2.19 16.20 -0.20
N VAL A 166 -2.33 17.43 -0.70
CA VAL A 166 -1.24 18.20 -1.33
C VAL A 166 -0.60 19.17 -0.33
N GLY A 167 -1.31 19.50 0.75
CA GLY A 167 -0.88 20.51 1.73
C GLY A 167 -1.22 21.94 1.29
N GLY A 168 -0.47 22.91 1.78
CA GLY A 168 -0.61 24.33 1.46
C GLY A 168 -1.77 25.05 2.16
N LYS A 169 -2.26 26.13 1.56
CA LYS A 169 -3.33 26.98 2.10
C LYS A 169 -4.51 27.08 1.15
N GLY A 170 -5.69 27.34 1.68
CA GLY A 170 -6.91 27.46 0.89
C GLY A 170 -8.06 28.08 1.67
N THR A 171 -9.14 28.30 0.94
CA THR A 171 -10.35 28.93 1.47
C THR A 171 -11.59 28.16 1.01
N LEU A 172 -12.52 27.90 1.92
CA LEU A 172 -13.81 27.26 1.64
C LEU A 172 -14.96 28.16 2.07
N TRP A 173 -16.06 28.10 1.35
CA TRP A 173 -17.32 28.73 1.72
C TRP A 173 -18.41 27.67 1.82
N LEU A 174 -19.08 27.63 2.97
CA LEU A 174 -20.20 26.73 3.26
C LEU A 174 -21.48 27.54 3.45
N ASP A 175 -22.57 27.08 2.85
CA ASP A 175 -23.89 27.74 2.91
C ASP A 175 -25.05 26.72 2.91
N ASP A 176 -26.17 27.08 3.54
CA ASP A 176 -27.48 26.41 3.56
C ASP A 176 -27.44 24.87 3.78
N LEU A 177 -26.91 24.42 4.91
CA LEU A 177 -26.95 23.01 5.32
C LEU A 177 -28.37 22.59 5.69
N LYS A 178 -28.87 21.58 4.98
CA LYS A 178 -30.21 21.03 5.07
C LYS A 178 -30.18 19.52 5.30
N PHE A 179 -31.25 19.03 5.90
CA PHE A 179 -31.55 17.62 6.10
C PHE A 179 -32.93 17.29 5.55
N GLU A 180 -33.05 16.17 4.84
CA GLU A 180 -34.30 15.69 4.28
C GLU A 180 -34.44 14.17 4.50
N PRO A 181 -35.51 13.71 5.18
CA PRO A 181 -35.89 12.30 5.17
C PRO A 181 -36.26 11.84 3.75
N LEU A 182 -35.68 10.74 3.29
CA LEU A 182 -35.99 10.15 1.99
C LEU A 182 -36.85 8.89 2.17
N PRO A 183 -37.64 8.48 1.16
CA PRO A 183 -38.26 7.16 1.15
C PRO A 183 -37.20 6.06 1.36
N PRO A 184 -37.53 4.94 2.03
CA PRO A 184 -36.60 3.82 2.19
C PRO A 184 -36.01 3.38 0.85
N GLU A 185 -34.72 3.05 0.82
CA GLU A 185 -34.12 2.46 -0.38
C GLU A 185 -34.84 1.13 -0.70
N THR A 186 -35.11 0.88 -1.98
CA THR A 186 -35.70 -0.37 -2.48
C THR A 186 -34.75 -1.02 -3.47
N ASP A 187 -34.51 -2.31 -3.29
CA ASP A 187 -33.80 -3.14 -4.28
C ASP A 187 -34.76 -3.68 -5.36
N LEU A 188 -36.07 -3.51 -5.15
CA LEU A 188 -37.11 -3.94 -6.07
C LEU A 188 -37.64 -2.73 -6.84
N TRP A 189 -37.21 -2.61 -8.08
CA TRP A 189 -37.74 -1.63 -9.03
C TRP A 189 -38.78 -2.28 -9.94
N PRO A 190 -39.85 -1.57 -10.33
CA PRO A 190 -40.77 -2.05 -11.36
C PRO A 190 -40.02 -2.34 -12.65
N GLU A 191 -40.39 -3.42 -13.35
CA GLU A 191 -39.84 -3.71 -14.67
C GLU A 191 -40.12 -2.55 -15.63
N PRO A 192 -39.10 -2.02 -16.34
CA PRO A 192 -39.29 -0.89 -17.24
C PRO A 192 -40.26 -1.24 -18.38
N ALA A 193 -41.13 -0.31 -18.77
CA ALA A 193 -41.87 -0.46 -20.01
C ALA A 193 -40.98 -0.03 -21.18
N VAL A 194 -40.78 -0.91 -22.16
CA VAL A 194 -39.89 -0.67 -23.30
C VAL A 194 -40.69 -0.33 -24.54
N SER A 195 -40.29 0.72 -25.26
CA SER A 195 -40.88 1.11 -26.55
C SER A 195 -39.78 1.49 -27.53
N ALA A 196 -40.03 1.38 -28.84
CA ALA A 196 -39.06 1.76 -29.86
C ALA A 196 -39.70 2.52 -31.03
N SER A 197 -38.90 3.28 -31.78
CA SER A 197 -39.35 4.02 -32.97
C SER A 197 -39.86 3.11 -34.09
N SER A 198 -39.37 1.87 -34.18
CA SER A 198 -39.89 0.83 -35.07
C SER A 198 -39.50 -0.57 -34.59
N SER A 199 -40.12 -1.61 -35.15
CA SER A 199 -39.74 -3.01 -34.89
C SER A 199 -39.98 -3.88 -36.11
N ALA A 200 -39.09 -4.83 -36.36
CA ALA A 200 -39.30 -5.90 -37.31
C ALA A 200 -40.32 -6.92 -36.78
N ARG A 201 -40.95 -7.70 -37.66
CA ARG A 201 -41.95 -8.70 -37.27
C ARG A 201 -41.27 -9.79 -36.42
N GLY A 202 -41.79 -10.03 -35.22
CA GLY A 202 -41.22 -11.01 -34.28
C GLY A 202 -40.08 -10.50 -33.41
N HIS A 203 -39.71 -9.22 -33.55
CA HIS A 203 -38.59 -8.59 -32.83
C HIS A 203 -39.06 -7.32 -32.10
N SER A 204 -40.04 -7.45 -31.19
CA SER A 204 -40.64 -6.32 -30.48
C SER A 204 -39.68 -5.68 -29.47
N PRO A 205 -39.91 -4.42 -29.03
CA PRO A 205 -38.97 -3.69 -28.16
C PRO A 205 -38.70 -4.36 -26.81
N GLU A 206 -39.68 -5.08 -26.27
CA GLU A 206 -39.59 -5.77 -24.98
C GLU A 206 -38.52 -6.86 -24.99
N LEU A 207 -38.22 -7.44 -26.16
CA LEU A 207 -37.17 -8.44 -26.35
C LEU A 207 -35.75 -7.87 -26.23
N ALA A 208 -35.58 -6.56 -26.05
CA ALA A 208 -34.29 -5.96 -25.74
C ALA A 208 -34.01 -5.91 -24.23
N ALA A 209 -34.95 -6.31 -23.37
CA ALA A 209 -34.80 -6.26 -21.92
C ALA A 209 -35.64 -7.36 -21.24
N ASP A 210 -35.70 -8.54 -21.87
CA ASP A 210 -36.49 -9.69 -21.38
C ASP A 210 -35.64 -10.67 -20.55
N GLY A 211 -34.34 -10.38 -20.36
CA GLY A 211 -33.41 -11.21 -19.62
C GLY A 211 -32.92 -12.44 -20.39
N SER A 212 -33.15 -12.52 -21.70
CA SER A 212 -32.81 -13.68 -22.53
C SER A 212 -31.78 -13.32 -23.62
N ALA A 213 -30.70 -14.11 -23.68
CA ALA A 213 -29.68 -13.96 -24.72
C ALA A 213 -30.10 -14.50 -26.10
N GLU A 214 -31.21 -15.24 -26.16
CA GLU A 214 -31.71 -15.92 -27.38
C GLU A 214 -32.72 -15.07 -28.17
N SER A 215 -33.23 -14.01 -27.55
CA SER A 215 -34.16 -13.04 -28.12
C SER A 215 -33.43 -11.76 -28.53
N CYS A 216 -34.06 -10.96 -29.38
CA CYS A 216 -33.55 -9.63 -29.70
C CYS A 216 -34.64 -8.73 -30.25
N TRP A 217 -34.50 -7.44 -29.97
CA TRP A 217 -35.14 -6.39 -30.73
C TRP A 217 -34.37 -6.12 -32.03
N GLN A 218 -35.12 -5.81 -33.08
CA GLN A 218 -34.58 -5.38 -34.38
C GLN A 218 -35.44 -4.24 -34.93
N SER A 219 -34.79 -3.17 -35.36
CA SER A 219 -35.47 -2.08 -36.07
C SER A 219 -35.97 -2.52 -37.45
N ARG A 220 -37.01 -1.87 -37.96
CA ARG A 220 -37.62 -2.24 -39.26
C ARG A 220 -36.75 -1.87 -40.47
N ARG A 221 -35.89 -0.86 -40.33
CA ARG A 221 -35.07 -0.29 -41.40
C ARG A 221 -33.87 0.46 -40.82
N ALA A 222 -32.91 0.79 -41.68
CA ALA A 222 -31.75 1.61 -41.36
C ALA A 222 -32.13 3.06 -41.01
N GLY A 223 -31.13 3.84 -40.60
CA GLY A 223 -31.25 5.25 -40.22
C GLY A 223 -31.43 5.44 -38.71
N ARG A 224 -31.76 6.67 -38.30
CA ARG A 224 -31.97 7.01 -36.88
C ARG A 224 -33.17 6.25 -36.32
N GLN A 225 -32.93 5.51 -35.24
CA GLN A 225 -33.94 4.79 -34.47
C GLN A 225 -33.78 5.13 -32.99
N SER A 226 -34.76 4.78 -32.16
CA SER A 226 -34.64 4.93 -30.72
C SER A 226 -35.34 3.80 -29.98
N ILE A 227 -34.83 3.49 -28.79
CA ILE A 227 -35.46 2.63 -27.79
C ILE A 227 -35.56 3.40 -26.48
N THR A 228 -36.74 3.37 -25.84
CA THR A 228 -37.07 4.13 -24.64
C THR A 228 -37.53 3.18 -23.54
N LEU A 229 -36.93 3.32 -22.37
CA LEU A 229 -37.29 2.63 -21.13
C LEU A 229 -38.01 3.63 -20.22
N ASP A 230 -39.26 3.33 -19.87
CA ASP A 230 -40.04 4.01 -18.83
C ASP A 230 -39.91 3.22 -17.53
N PHE A 231 -39.24 3.79 -16.53
CA PHE A 231 -39.01 3.15 -15.24
C PHE A 231 -40.25 3.12 -14.33
N LYS A 232 -41.39 3.64 -14.80
CA LYS A 232 -42.67 3.75 -14.06
C LYS A 232 -42.58 4.54 -12.77
N GLY A 233 -41.58 5.40 -12.68
CA GLY A 233 -41.21 6.17 -11.50
C GLY A 233 -39.76 6.62 -11.60
N ARG A 234 -39.38 7.55 -10.72
CA ARG A 234 -37.99 8.00 -10.64
C ARG A 234 -37.13 6.87 -10.08
N ARG A 235 -36.11 6.47 -10.83
CA ARG A 235 -35.20 5.35 -10.50
C ARG A 235 -33.77 5.84 -10.54
N GLU A 236 -32.99 5.45 -9.52
CA GLU A 236 -31.54 5.58 -9.52
C GLU A 236 -30.89 4.36 -10.19
N PHE A 237 -29.85 4.58 -10.98
CA PHE A 237 -29.09 3.51 -11.65
C PHE A 237 -27.64 3.93 -11.92
N GLY A 238 -26.79 2.95 -12.15
CA GLY A 238 -25.36 3.14 -12.33
C GLY A 238 -24.88 3.29 -13.78
N GLY A 239 -25.72 2.95 -14.76
CA GLY A 239 -25.30 2.92 -16.15
C GLY A 239 -26.21 2.13 -17.07
N LEU A 240 -25.62 1.63 -18.16
CA LEU A 240 -26.23 0.75 -19.15
C LEU A 240 -25.25 -0.34 -19.55
N ASP A 241 -25.73 -1.56 -19.74
CA ASP A 241 -24.97 -2.67 -20.32
C ASP A 241 -25.79 -3.24 -21.49
N ILE A 242 -25.33 -2.96 -22.71
CA ILE A 242 -26.03 -3.23 -23.95
C ILE A 242 -25.33 -4.37 -24.66
N ALA A 243 -25.99 -5.52 -24.77
CA ALA A 243 -25.56 -6.61 -25.64
C ALA A 243 -26.16 -6.40 -27.04
N TRP A 244 -25.31 -6.24 -28.05
CA TRP A 244 -25.75 -6.01 -29.42
C TRP A 244 -26.02 -7.32 -30.15
N LEU A 245 -26.92 -7.27 -31.13
CA LEU A 245 -27.04 -8.36 -32.10
C LEU A 245 -25.81 -8.34 -33.02
N GLU A 246 -25.15 -9.48 -33.16
CA GLU A 246 -23.92 -9.62 -33.95
C GLU A 246 -24.06 -9.02 -35.36
N GLY A 247 -23.08 -8.19 -35.75
CA GLY A 247 -23.07 -7.46 -37.02
C GLY A 247 -24.13 -6.35 -37.16
N SER A 248 -25.02 -6.15 -36.18
CA SER A 248 -26.15 -5.22 -36.26
C SER A 248 -26.17 -4.19 -35.13
N HIS A 249 -25.03 -3.97 -34.46
CA HIS A 249 -24.86 -2.94 -33.44
C HIS A 249 -25.02 -1.53 -34.03
N ALA A 250 -25.34 -0.56 -33.19
CA ALA A 250 -25.20 0.85 -33.56
C ALA A 250 -23.72 1.26 -33.47
N GLU A 251 -23.14 1.70 -34.58
CA GLU A 251 -21.79 2.31 -34.62
C GLU A 251 -21.76 3.67 -33.91
N GLU A 252 -22.88 4.37 -33.84
CA GLU A 252 -23.01 5.67 -33.20
C GLU A 252 -24.35 5.72 -32.46
N PHE A 253 -24.36 6.10 -31.18
CA PHE A 253 -25.58 6.26 -30.40
C PHE A 253 -25.45 7.27 -29.25
N ASP A 254 -26.57 7.88 -28.88
CA ASP A 254 -26.69 8.81 -27.74
C ASP A 254 -27.58 8.21 -26.64
N ILE A 255 -27.28 8.53 -25.39
CA ILE A 255 -28.10 8.20 -24.22
C ILE A 255 -28.69 9.49 -23.66
N LEU A 256 -30.02 9.51 -23.49
CA LEU A 256 -30.77 10.66 -22.98
C LEU A 256 -31.62 10.26 -21.78
N LEU A 257 -31.73 11.17 -20.82
CA LEU A 257 -32.50 11.03 -19.59
C LEU A 257 -33.64 12.06 -19.53
N SER A 258 -34.74 11.69 -18.88
CA SER A 258 -35.89 12.58 -18.69
C SER A 258 -36.69 12.24 -17.42
N ASP A 259 -37.22 13.26 -16.75
CA ASP A 259 -38.14 13.11 -15.62
C ASP A 259 -39.61 13.03 -16.05
N ASP A 260 -39.93 13.51 -17.25
CA ASP A 260 -41.32 13.69 -17.73
C ASP A 260 -41.61 13.00 -19.08
N GLY A 261 -40.60 12.37 -19.68
CA GLY A 261 -40.67 11.71 -20.99
C GLY A 261 -40.73 12.67 -22.18
N ASN A 262 -40.75 13.98 -21.95
CA ASN A 262 -40.92 15.02 -22.96
C ASN A 262 -39.65 15.88 -23.13
N LYS A 263 -39.04 16.30 -22.01
CA LYS A 263 -37.79 17.06 -21.99
C LYS A 263 -36.63 16.11 -21.77
N TRP A 264 -35.75 16.02 -22.76
CA TRP A 264 -34.64 15.08 -22.77
C TRP A 264 -33.32 15.82 -22.62
N GLY A 265 -32.54 15.44 -21.60
CA GLY A 265 -31.14 15.84 -21.44
C GLY A 265 -30.23 14.74 -21.99
N LYS A 266 -29.23 15.11 -22.79
CA LYS A 266 -28.23 14.14 -23.24
C LYS A 266 -27.25 13.84 -22.11
N ALA A 267 -27.13 12.57 -21.74
CA ALA A 267 -26.25 12.10 -20.67
C ALA A 267 -24.94 11.54 -21.21
N TYR A 268 -24.95 10.87 -22.37
CA TYR A 268 -23.76 10.23 -22.93
C TYR A 268 -23.83 10.08 -24.45
N SER A 269 -22.68 9.93 -25.11
CA SER A 269 -22.56 9.72 -26.56
C SER A 269 -21.44 8.72 -26.85
N VAL A 270 -21.69 7.72 -27.71
CA VAL A 270 -20.70 6.77 -28.20
C VAL A 270 -20.53 6.92 -29.70
N SER A 271 -19.27 7.09 -30.15
CA SER A 271 -18.91 7.17 -31.57
C SER A 271 -17.38 7.04 -31.75
N PRO A 272 -16.87 6.03 -32.48
CA PRO A 272 -17.58 4.85 -32.99
C PRO A 272 -17.71 3.74 -31.92
N ASN A 273 -18.71 2.86 -32.04
CA ASN A 273 -18.81 1.61 -31.30
C ASN A 273 -18.36 0.44 -32.20
N ARG A 274 -17.47 -0.42 -31.70
CA ARG A 274 -16.88 -1.56 -32.42
C ARG A 274 -17.01 -2.89 -31.65
N SER A 275 -17.70 -2.92 -30.51
CA SER A 275 -17.84 -4.14 -29.71
C SER A 275 -19.22 -4.77 -29.87
N SER A 276 -19.28 -6.07 -29.57
CA SER A 276 -20.53 -6.81 -29.42
C SER A 276 -21.29 -6.43 -28.15
N SER A 277 -20.65 -5.68 -27.23
CA SER A 277 -21.28 -5.12 -26.03
C SER A 277 -20.85 -3.68 -25.78
N SER A 278 -21.72 -2.86 -25.17
CA SER A 278 -21.37 -1.52 -24.69
C SER A 278 -21.75 -1.38 -23.23
N ILE A 279 -20.77 -1.17 -22.36
CA ILE A 279 -20.97 -0.95 -20.94
C ILE A 279 -20.67 0.53 -20.64
N ILE A 280 -21.71 1.30 -20.32
CA ILE A 280 -21.67 2.75 -20.13
C ILE A 280 -21.85 3.08 -18.66
N ARG A 281 -20.92 3.83 -18.11
CA ARG A 281 -20.96 4.30 -16.72
C ARG A 281 -21.71 5.63 -16.63
N LEU A 282 -22.77 5.67 -15.83
CA LEU A 282 -23.54 6.87 -15.49
C LEU A 282 -23.70 6.92 -13.96
N PRO A 283 -22.63 7.24 -13.22
CA PRO A 283 -22.66 7.13 -11.77
C PRO A 283 -23.69 8.09 -11.19
N GLU A 284 -24.51 7.58 -10.27
CA GLU A 284 -25.55 8.36 -9.59
C GLU A 284 -26.60 8.98 -10.53
N ALA A 285 -26.82 8.37 -11.70
CA ALA A 285 -27.89 8.79 -12.59
C ALA A 285 -29.27 8.50 -11.99
N GLU A 286 -30.19 9.44 -12.17
CA GLU A 286 -31.57 9.34 -11.69
C GLU A 286 -32.51 9.93 -12.74
N ALA A 287 -33.52 9.16 -13.14
CA ALA A 287 -34.50 9.59 -14.14
C ALA A 287 -35.79 8.76 -14.04
N ALA A 288 -36.89 9.26 -14.62
CA ALA A 288 -38.10 8.46 -14.84
C ALA A 288 -38.06 7.73 -16.19
N TYR A 289 -37.33 8.27 -17.17
CA TYR A 289 -37.20 7.73 -18.52
C TYR A 289 -35.74 7.75 -18.98
N LEU A 290 -35.35 6.71 -19.72
CA LEU A 290 -34.09 6.61 -20.43
C LEU A 290 -34.35 6.32 -21.91
N ARG A 291 -33.63 6.99 -22.81
CA ARG A 291 -33.71 6.74 -24.26
C ARG A 291 -32.34 6.55 -24.88
N ILE A 292 -32.21 5.55 -25.73
CA ILE A 292 -31.02 5.30 -26.55
C ILE A 292 -31.37 5.68 -27.98
N ASP A 293 -30.79 6.77 -28.48
CA ASP A 293 -30.94 7.24 -29.85
C ASP A 293 -29.84 6.59 -30.72
N LEU A 294 -30.22 5.61 -31.54
CA LEU A 294 -29.35 4.80 -32.40
C LEU A 294 -29.16 5.51 -33.75
N LEU A 295 -27.97 6.01 -34.04
CA LEU A 295 -27.73 6.93 -35.14
C LEU A 295 -27.34 6.23 -36.43
N LYS A 296 -26.46 5.22 -36.36
CA LYS A 296 -25.89 4.53 -37.53
C LYS A 296 -25.71 3.01 -37.30
N PRO A 297 -26.33 2.12 -38.09
CA PRO A 297 -26.18 0.67 -37.92
C PRO A 297 -24.94 0.14 -38.64
N ALA A 298 -24.22 -0.80 -38.02
CA ALA A 298 -22.97 -1.37 -38.56
C ALA A 298 -23.14 -2.11 -39.90
N ASN A 299 -24.24 -2.85 -40.07
CA ASN A 299 -24.55 -3.52 -41.34
C ASN A 299 -25.18 -2.60 -42.41
N GLY A 300 -25.44 -1.32 -42.08
CA GLY A 300 -26.12 -0.36 -42.96
C GLY A 300 -27.61 -0.65 -43.25
N ARG A 301 -28.21 -1.67 -42.63
CA ARG A 301 -29.57 -2.18 -42.95
C ARG A 301 -30.56 -2.04 -41.79
N TYR A 302 -30.17 -2.35 -40.57
CA TYR A 302 -30.99 -2.25 -39.37
C TYR A 302 -30.11 -2.32 -38.10
N HIS A 303 -30.61 -1.74 -37.01
CA HIS A 303 -30.08 -1.93 -35.66
C HIS A 303 -30.71 -3.15 -34.98
N GLY A 304 -29.93 -3.85 -34.16
CA GLY A 304 -30.41 -4.95 -33.31
C GLY A 304 -29.75 -4.96 -31.93
N ILE A 305 -30.57 -5.16 -30.91
CA ILE A 305 -30.16 -5.24 -29.50
C ILE A 305 -30.64 -6.59 -28.97
N ARG A 306 -29.73 -7.39 -28.41
CA ARG A 306 -30.07 -8.64 -27.73
C ARG A 306 -30.62 -8.37 -26.34
N GLU A 307 -29.91 -7.56 -25.57
CA GLU A 307 -30.28 -7.32 -24.17
C GLU A 307 -29.77 -5.94 -23.69
N ILE A 308 -30.51 -5.30 -22.79
CA ILE A 308 -30.18 -4.08 -22.08
C ILE A 308 -30.35 -4.36 -20.60
N LYS A 309 -29.24 -4.33 -19.87
CA LYS A 309 -29.22 -4.39 -18.41
C LYS A 309 -29.00 -3.00 -17.83
N ILE A 310 -29.62 -2.76 -16.68
CA ILE A 310 -29.46 -1.53 -15.89
C ILE A 310 -28.68 -1.87 -14.62
N PRO A 311 -27.37 -1.63 -14.58
CA PRO A 311 -26.57 -1.79 -13.37
C PRO A 311 -27.15 -0.93 -12.23
N ASP A 312 -27.11 -1.47 -11.01
CA ASP A 312 -27.39 -0.68 -9.82
C ASP A 312 -26.29 0.37 -9.58
N VAL A 313 -26.58 1.36 -8.73
CA VAL A 313 -25.65 2.46 -8.45
C VAL A 313 -24.34 1.94 -7.82
N LYS A 314 -24.40 0.98 -6.90
CA LYS A 314 -23.21 0.48 -6.16
C LYS A 314 -22.25 -0.22 -7.11
N SER A 315 -22.76 -0.97 -8.08
CA SER A 315 -21.95 -1.69 -9.08
C SER A 315 -21.10 -0.81 -9.99
N THR A 316 -21.27 0.52 -9.98
CA THR A 316 -20.53 1.43 -10.88
C THR A 316 -20.13 2.73 -10.19
N LEU A 317 -20.32 2.82 -8.87
CA LEU A 317 -20.16 4.04 -8.09
C LEU A 317 -18.75 4.61 -8.21
N THR A 318 -17.73 3.77 -8.02
CA THR A 318 -16.34 4.14 -8.27
C THR A 318 -15.83 3.60 -9.62
N PRO A 319 -14.72 4.12 -10.17
CA PRO A 319 -14.06 3.50 -11.31
C PRO A 319 -13.72 2.01 -11.07
N ASN A 320 -13.34 1.62 -9.85
CA ASN A 320 -13.09 0.22 -9.51
C ASN A 320 -14.36 -0.62 -9.60
N ASP A 321 -15.46 -0.18 -9.01
CA ASP A 321 -16.74 -0.91 -9.09
C ASP A 321 -17.17 -1.13 -10.54
N PHE A 322 -17.05 -0.08 -11.37
CA PHE A 322 -17.35 -0.15 -12.78
C PHE A 322 -16.51 -1.17 -13.54
N ILE A 323 -15.19 -1.21 -13.30
CA ILE A 323 -14.31 -2.18 -13.97
C ILE A 323 -14.55 -3.60 -13.43
N ILE A 324 -14.88 -3.78 -12.15
CA ILE A 324 -15.31 -5.07 -11.60
C ILE A 324 -16.59 -5.55 -12.30
N TYR A 325 -17.58 -4.66 -12.47
CA TYR A 325 -18.80 -4.97 -13.21
C TYR A 325 -18.48 -5.34 -14.68
N ALA A 326 -17.63 -4.55 -15.34
CA ALA A 326 -17.23 -4.82 -16.72
C ALA A 326 -16.47 -6.15 -16.88
N ALA A 327 -15.59 -6.48 -15.92
CA ALA A 327 -14.84 -7.73 -15.91
C ALA A 327 -15.74 -8.96 -15.74
N ARG A 328 -16.72 -8.90 -14.82
CA ARG A 328 -17.70 -9.97 -14.61
C ARG A 328 -18.58 -10.23 -15.83
N ASN A 329 -18.85 -9.19 -16.63
CA ASN A 329 -19.68 -9.27 -17.84
C ASN A 329 -18.85 -9.41 -19.12
N SER A 330 -17.54 -9.68 -19.02
CA SER A 330 -16.64 -9.89 -20.17
C SER A 330 -16.01 -11.29 -20.13
N PRO A 331 -15.54 -11.82 -21.28
CA PRO A 331 -14.83 -13.10 -21.29
C PRO A 331 -13.56 -13.07 -20.43
N ALA A 332 -13.21 -14.21 -19.82
CA ALA A 332 -12.01 -14.35 -19.00
C ALA A 332 -10.74 -13.88 -19.73
N GLY A 333 -9.86 -13.17 -19.01
CA GLY A 333 -8.65 -12.55 -19.55
C GLY A 333 -8.89 -11.21 -20.26
N SER A 334 -10.12 -10.69 -20.31
CA SER A 334 -10.38 -9.34 -20.83
C SER A 334 -9.90 -8.22 -19.90
N TYR A 335 -9.69 -8.48 -18.61
CA TYR A 335 -9.19 -7.53 -17.60
C TYR A 335 -8.19 -8.24 -16.68
N PRO A 336 -7.35 -7.49 -15.92
CA PRO A 336 -6.49 -8.09 -14.89
C PRO A 336 -7.26 -9.03 -13.95
N GLY A 337 -6.64 -10.14 -13.57
CA GLY A 337 -7.29 -11.22 -12.82
C GLY A 337 -7.92 -10.78 -11.49
N TYR A 338 -7.34 -9.76 -10.84
CA TYR A 338 -7.85 -9.26 -9.58
C TYR A 338 -9.25 -8.66 -9.67
N PHE A 339 -9.65 -8.06 -10.79
CA PHE A 339 -11.01 -7.54 -10.99
C PHE A 339 -12.09 -8.64 -11.02
N SER A 340 -11.68 -9.90 -11.21
CA SER A 340 -12.57 -11.07 -11.17
C SER A 340 -12.71 -11.68 -9.77
N GLY A 341 -12.25 -10.99 -8.71
CA GLY A 341 -12.40 -11.44 -7.32
C GLY A 341 -11.35 -12.45 -6.86
N ARG A 342 -10.22 -12.56 -7.56
CA ARG A 342 -9.08 -13.42 -7.22
C ARG A 342 -7.87 -12.57 -6.87
N ALA A 343 -7.32 -12.66 -5.67
CA ALA A 343 -6.13 -11.89 -5.31
C ALA A 343 -4.94 -12.15 -6.26
N SER A 344 -4.24 -11.06 -6.59
CA SER A 344 -2.99 -11.05 -7.36
C SER A 344 -1.83 -10.50 -6.51
N TYR A 345 -0.63 -11.00 -6.76
CA TYR A 345 0.62 -10.58 -6.10
C TYR A 345 1.53 -9.80 -7.06
N TRP A 346 2.45 -9.00 -6.51
CA TRP A 346 3.39 -8.17 -7.27
C TRP A 346 4.73 -7.99 -6.54
N THR A 347 5.72 -7.44 -7.25
CA THR A 347 6.96 -6.90 -6.67
C THR A 347 7.35 -5.61 -7.38
N VAL A 348 8.42 -4.97 -6.90
CA VAL A 348 8.89 -3.64 -7.33
C VAL A 348 10.23 -3.71 -8.08
N THR A 349 10.45 -2.77 -8.99
CA THR A 349 11.79 -2.41 -9.50
C THR A 349 11.96 -0.90 -9.46
N GLY A 350 13.15 -0.42 -9.11
CA GLY A 350 13.45 1.00 -9.02
C GLY A 350 14.94 1.26 -8.89
N VAL A 351 15.29 2.54 -8.75
CA VAL A 351 16.65 3.01 -8.49
C VAL A 351 16.69 3.52 -7.05
N SER A 352 17.77 3.22 -6.31
CA SER A 352 17.89 3.70 -4.93
C SER A 352 17.70 5.21 -4.83
N SER A 353 16.86 5.67 -3.89
CA SER A 353 16.59 7.09 -3.60
C SER A 353 15.77 7.83 -4.68
N ASP A 354 15.30 7.13 -5.70
CA ASP A 354 14.40 7.69 -6.71
C ASP A 354 12.97 7.77 -6.14
N THR A 355 12.27 8.86 -6.42
CA THR A 355 10.86 9.06 -6.01
C THR A 355 9.85 8.29 -6.85
N LYS A 356 10.31 7.48 -7.81
CA LYS A 356 9.48 6.69 -8.71
C LYS A 356 10.02 5.29 -8.94
N GLU A 357 9.11 4.33 -8.83
CA GLU A 357 9.36 2.92 -9.08
C GLU A 357 8.19 2.27 -9.84
N ALA A 358 8.49 1.15 -10.48
CA ALA A 358 7.55 0.36 -11.26
C ALA A 358 7.20 -0.95 -10.57
N LEU A 359 6.03 -1.51 -10.88
CA LEU A 359 5.59 -2.80 -10.34
C LEU A 359 5.47 -3.84 -11.45
N ILE A 360 5.79 -5.09 -11.15
CA ILE A 360 5.47 -6.25 -11.99
C ILE A 360 4.51 -7.19 -11.23
N SER A 361 3.41 -7.55 -11.87
CA SER A 361 2.45 -8.54 -11.34
C SER A 361 2.95 -9.97 -11.53
N GLU A 362 2.44 -10.91 -10.72
CA GLU A 362 2.72 -12.34 -10.86
C GLU A 362 2.32 -12.90 -12.24
N ASP A 363 1.49 -12.17 -12.99
CA ASP A 363 1.02 -12.52 -14.31
C ASP A 363 1.87 -11.90 -15.45
N GLY A 364 2.80 -10.98 -15.16
CA GLY A 364 3.68 -10.35 -16.16
C GLY A 364 3.19 -9.01 -16.72
N MET A 365 2.08 -8.45 -16.20
CA MET A 365 1.72 -7.05 -16.43
C MET A 365 2.65 -6.13 -15.63
N VAL A 366 3.09 -5.02 -16.23
CA VAL A 366 4.02 -4.05 -15.61
C VAL A 366 3.36 -2.67 -15.50
N GLU A 367 3.25 -2.14 -14.28
CA GLU A 367 2.81 -0.78 -14.00
C GLU A 367 3.99 0.18 -14.14
N ALA A 368 3.86 1.15 -15.06
CA ALA A 368 4.95 2.07 -15.38
C ALA A 368 5.06 3.26 -14.40
N GLU A 369 3.95 3.66 -13.79
CA GLU A 369 3.88 4.79 -12.87
C GLU A 369 2.68 4.64 -11.93
N LYS A 370 2.88 5.00 -10.65
CA LYS A 370 1.88 4.92 -9.57
C LYS A 370 0.55 5.55 -10.01
N ALA A 371 -0.54 4.79 -9.87
CA ALA A 371 -1.91 5.21 -10.19
C ALA A 371 -2.18 5.60 -11.66
N ARG A 372 -1.32 5.21 -12.62
CA ARG A 372 -1.49 5.57 -14.04
C ARG A 372 -1.81 4.39 -14.94
N PHE A 373 -0.80 3.77 -15.55
CA PHE A 373 -1.01 2.80 -16.61
C PHE A 373 -0.06 1.62 -16.51
N SER A 374 -0.46 0.55 -17.17
CA SER A 374 0.34 -0.67 -17.29
C SER A 374 0.53 -1.07 -18.74
N LEU A 375 1.58 -1.87 -18.95
CA LEU A 375 1.83 -2.61 -20.18
C LEU A 375 1.52 -4.07 -19.91
N GLU A 376 0.55 -4.63 -20.64
CA GLU A 376 0.11 -6.01 -20.50
C GLU A 376 0.42 -6.82 -21.78
N PRO A 377 1.23 -7.90 -21.67
CA PRO A 377 1.56 -8.75 -22.81
C PRO A 377 0.43 -9.73 -23.15
N MET A 378 0.22 -10.01 -24.43
CA MET A 378 -0.61 -11.14 -24.91
C MET A 378 0.02 -11.76 -26.16
N ILE A 379 -0.12 -13.07 -26.34
CA ILE A 379 0.41 -13.79 -27.50
C ILE A 379 -0.74 -14.44 -28.25
N LYS A 380 -0.83 -14.30 -29.56
CA LYS A 380 -1.79 -15.03 -30.39
C LYS A 380 -1.06 -16.00 -31.30
N THR A 381 -1.34 -17.28 -31.12
CA THR A 381 -0.99 -18.36 -32.06
C THR A 381 -2.17 -18.61 -32.99
N ALA A 382 -2.00 -19.40 -34.05
CA ALA A 382 -2.96 -19.52 -35.17
C ALA A 382 -4.45 -19.66 -34.78
N ASN A 383 -4.77 -20.29 -33.64
CA ASN A 383 -6.15 -20.51 -33.20
C ASN A 383 -6.47 -19.97 -31.80
N ARG A 384 -5.54 -19.33 -31.08
CA ARG A 384 -5.74 -19.01 -29.66
C ARG A 384 -5.01 -17.74 -29.23
N LEU A 385 -5.72 -16.92 -28.45
CA LEU A 385 -5.11 -15.85 -27.66
C LEU A 385 -4.66 -16.42 -26.30
N ILE A 386 -3.38 -16.22 -25.99
CA ILE A 386 -2.68 -16.63 -24.78
C ILE A 386 -2.49 -15.38 -23.91
N ASN A 387 -2.95 -15.46 -22.66
CA ASN A 387 -2.81 -14.42 -21.64
C ASN A 387 -2.92 -15.05 -20.23
N HIS A 388 -2.85 -14.22 -19.19
CA HIS A 388 -2.88 -14.65 -17.78
C HIS A 388 -4.03 -15.63 -17.43
N SER A 389 -5.17 -15.52 -18.09
CA SER A 389 -6.35 -16.34 -17.76
C SER A 389 -6.23 -17.80 -18.22
N ASN A 390 -5.28 -18.11 -19.09
CA ASN A 390 -5.19 -19.40 -19.74
C ASN A 390 -3.76 -19.96 -19.87
N VAL A 391 -2.82 -19.36 -19.13
CA VAL A 391 -1.47 -19.88 -18.88
C VAL A 391 -1.29 -20.18 -17.39
N ARG A 392 -0.20 -20.86 -17.06
CA ARG A 392 0.29 -20.97 -15.70
C ARG A 392 1.61 -20.18 -15.62
N PRO A 393 1.60 -18.94 -15.10
CA PRO A 393 2.81 -18.16 -14.96
C PRO A 393 3.74 -18.76 -13.91
N GLU A 394 5.04 -18.78 -14.19
CA GLU A 394 6.11 -19.12 -13.25
C GLU A 394 6.91 -17.85 -12.95
N GLN A 395 6.97 -17.43 -11.68
CA GLN A 395 7.71 -16.22 -11.28
C GLN A 395 9.16 -16.59 -10.94
N GLY A 396 10.09 -15.72 -11.32
CA GLY A 396 11.52 -15.91 -11.12
C GLY A 396 12.25 -14.62 -10.71
N MET A 397 13.49 -14.80 -10.26
CA MET A 397 14.43 -13.74 -9.93
C MET A 397 15.69 -13.95 -10.78
N GLY A 398 15.67 -13.38 -11.98
CA GLY A 398 16.62 -13.64 -13.07
C GLY A 398 15.97 -13.46 -14.43
N TYR A 399 16.78 -13.36 -15.49
CA TYR A 399 16.29 -13.15 -16.85
C TYR A 399 17.19 -13.83 -17.88
N PRO A 400 16.65 -14.40 -18.99
CA PRO A 400 17.44 -15.12 -19.99
C PRO A 400 18.67 -14.34 -20.48
N GLY A 401 19.84 -14.99 -20.42
CA GLY A 401 21.10 -14.42 -20.88
C GLY A 401 21.89 -13.59 -19.86
N TYR A 402 21.42 -13.47 -18.61
CA TYR A 402 22.21 -12.99 -17.48
C TYR A 402 22.93 -14.16 -16.79
N THR A 403 24.18 -13.97 -16.38
CA THR A 403 25.03 -15.02 -15.78
C THR A 403 25.73 -14.60 -14.49
N GLY A 404 25.32 -13.48 -13.88
CA GLY A 404 25.89 -13.03 -12.60
C GLY A 404 25.40 -13.86 -11.43
N ASP A 405 26.19 -13.86 -10.34
CA ASP A 405 25.97 -14.70 -9.15
C ASP A 405 24.67 -14.38 -8.39
N TYR A 406 24.17 -13.15 -8.51
CA TYR A 406 22.90 -12.72 -7.92
C TYR A 406 22.19 -11.77 -8.86
N ALA A 407 20.96 -12.14 -9.25
CA ALA A 407 20.19 -11.44 -10.26
C ALA A 407 18.93 -10.84 -9.63
N CYS A 408 18.97 -9.59 -9.18
CA CYS A 408 17.74 -8.89 -8.77
C CYS A 408 16.95 -8.40 -9.99
N LEU A 409 16.43 -9.34 -10.78
CA LEU A 409 15.69 -9.13 -12.02
C LEU A 409 14.35 -9.88 -11.94
N PRO A 410 13.30 -9.29 -11.33
CA PRO A 410 12.00 -9.93 -11.26
C PRO A 410 11.48 -10.28 -12.66
N SER A 411 11.03 -11.52 -12.82
CA SER A 411 10.51 -12.02 -14.10
C SER A 411 9.32 -12.95 -13.93
N VAL A 412 8.58 -13.10 -15.03
CA VAL A 412 7.44 -14.00 -15.17
C VAL A 412 7.56 -14.75 -16.48
N GLU A 413 7.52 -16.08 -16.39
CA GLU A 413 7.62 -16.98 -17.53
C GLU A 413 6.29 -17.66 -17.84
N TRP A 414 5.95 -17.71 -19.12
CA TRP A 414 4.85 -18.51 -19.67
C TRP A 414 5.42 -19.56 -20.62
N LYS A 415 4.98 -20.81 -20.47
CA LYS A 415 5.25 -21.90 -21.42
C LYS A 415 3.93 -22.40 -22.00
N GLN A 416 3.69 -22.15 -23.29
CA GLN A 416 2.45 -22.55 -23.97
C GLN A 416 2.69 -22.72 -25.47
N ASP A 417 2.05 -23.71 -26.08
CA ASP A 417 2.05 -23.94 -27.54
C ASP A 417 3.47 -24.01 -28.17
N GLY A 418 4.45 -24.57 -27.45
CA GLY A 418 5.84 -24.68 -27.95
C GLY A 418 6.64 -23.38 -27.91
N ILE A 419 6.10 -22.35 -27.25
CA ILE A 419 6.77 -21.07 -27.00
C ILE A 419 7.07 -20.93 -25.51
N ARG A 420 8.30 -20.53 -25.20
CA ARG A 420 8.69 -20.00 -23.91
C ARG A 420 8.76 -18.48 -24.01
N PHE A 421 8.01 -17.79 -23.17
CA PHE A 421 7.93 -16.33 -23.12
C PHE A 421 8.30 -15.85 -21.73
N VAL A 422 9.14 -14.83 -21.62
CA VAL A 422 9.54 -14.22 -20.35
C VAL A 422 9.33 -12.71 -20.41
N THR A 423 8.59 -12.18 -19.44
CA THR A 423 8.59 -10.74 -19.14
C THR A 423 9.52 -10.50 -17.96
N GLY A 424 10.47 -9.57 -18.06
CA GLY A 424 11.36 -9.18 -16.98
C GLY A 424 11.45 -7.67 -16.83
N VAL A 425 11.74 -7.20 -15.61
CA VAL A 425 11.88 -5.76 -15.33
C VAL A 425 13.18 -5.43 -14.63
N SER A 426 13.73 -4.26 -14.96
CA SER A 426 14.79 -3.62 -14.18
C SER A 426 14.71 -2.10 -14.31
N SER A 427 15.38 -1.40 -13.40
CA SER A 427 15.50 0.06 -13.43
C SER A 427 16.94 0.49 -13.26
N GLY A 428 17.33 1.57 -13.95
CA GLY A 428 18.70 2.08 -13.90
C GLY A 428 18.79 3.54 -14.33
N GLY A 429 19.93 4.18 -14.08
CA GLY A 429 20.15 5.62 -14.29
C GLY A 429 20.36 6.36 -12.97
N ARG A 430 20.42 7.69 -13.03
CA ARG A 430 20.58 8.55 -11.85
C ARG A 430 19.21 8.86 -11.25
N PRO A 431 19.03 8.70 -9.91
CA PRO A 431 17.73 8.89 -9.28
C PRO A 431 17.23 10.32 -9.47
N ASN A 432 15.93 10.49 -9.71
CA ASN A 432 15.25 11.79 -9.88
C ASN A 432 15.75 12.62 -11.08
N ASP A 433 16.47 12.02 -12.02
CA ASP A 433 17.03 12.72 -13.17
C ASP A 433 16.77 11.93 -14.48
N ASP A 434 17.65 10.99 -14.80
CA ASP A 434 17.61 10.21 -16.04
C ASP A 434 17.35 8.72 -15.79
N SER A 435 16.78 8.38 -14.65
CA SER A 435 16.35 7.03 -14.34
C SER A 435 15.26 6.53 -15.29
N GLU A 436 15.38 5.27 -15.68
CA GLU A 436 14.55 4.59 -16.68
C GLU A 436 14.10 3.22 -16.16
N LEU A 437 12.84 2.89 -16.45
CA LEU A 437 12.30 1.54 -16.40
C LEU A 437 12.60 0.81 -17.71
N TYR A 438 13.06 -0.42 -17.61
CA TYR A 438 13.29 -1.34 -18.72
C TYR A 438 12.40 -2.57 -18.55
N ILE A 439 11.63 -2.89 -19.59
CA ILE A 439 10.78 -4.08 -19.64
C ILE A 439 11.26 -4.95 -20.80
N GLY A 440 11.82 -6.12 -20.47
CA GLY A 440 12.29 -7.10 -21.43
C GLY A 440 11.21 -8.13 -21.76
N TYR A 441 11.04 -8.41 -23.05
CA TYR A 441 10.16 -9.45 -23.58
C TYR A 441 11.00 -10.44 -24.39
N TRP A 442 11.20 -11.64 -23.84
CA TRP A 442 12.00 -12.69 -24.46
C TRP A 442 11.13 -13.84 -24.93
N PHE A 443 11.40 -14.34 -26.12
CA PHE A 443 10.68 -15.44 -26.77
C PHE A 443 11.68 -16.50 -27.19
N GLU A 444 11.34 -17.78 -27.01
CA GLU A 444 12.09 -18.92 -27.53
C GLU A 444 11.13 -19.96 -28.10
N ASN A 445 11.46 -20.45 -29.28
CA ASN A 445 10.78 -21.61 -29.86
C ASN A 445 11.39 -22.89 -29.29
N ILE A 446 10.68 -23.48 -28.34
CA ILE A 446 11.06 -24.76 -27.70
C ILE A 446 10.46 -25.97 -28.43
N SER A 447 9.82 -25.77 -29.58
CA SER A 447 9.28 -26.83 -30.43
C SER A 447 10.27 -27.26 -31.51
N ALA A 448 9.98 -28.37 -32.18
CA ALA A 448 10.78 -28.87 -33.30
C ALA A 448 10.42 -28.23 -34.65
N GLU A 449 9.38 -27.41 -34.71
CA GLU A 449 8.85 -26.81 -35.95
C GLU A 449 8.97 -25.28 -35.88
N PRO A 450 9.11 -24.59 -37.03
CA PRO A 450 9.06 -23.13 -37.06
C PRO A 450 7.72 -22.61 -36.50
N GLN A 451 7.80 -21.57 -35.67
CA GLN A 451 6.62 -20.94 -35.06
C GLN A 451 6.43 -19.52 -35.62
N GLU A 452 5.18 -19.17 -35.93
CA GLU A 452 4.77 -17.81 -36.24
C GLU A 452 3.71 -17.38 -35.23
N LEU A 453 3.93 -16.24 -34.59
CA LEU A 453 3.06 -15.72 -33.54
C LEU A 453 2.87 -14.21 -33.70
N GLU A 454 1.73 -13.73 -33.21
CA GLU A 454 1.46 -12.30 -33.04
C GLU A 454 1.62 -11.94 -31.56
N PHE A 455 2.49 -10.97 -31.25
CA PHE A 455 2.66 -10.46 -29.91
C PHE A 455 1.97 -9.10 -29.79
N TYR A 456 1.08 -8.99 -28.81
CA TYR A 456 0.31 -7.78 -28.53
C TYR A 456 0.79 -7.19 -27.20
N LEU A 457 1.07 -5.89 -27.22
CA LEU A 457 1.37 -5.12 -26.03
C LEU A 457 0.27 -4.08 -25.82
N LEU A 458 -0.52 -4.25 -24.77
CA LEU A 458 -1.63 -3.37 -24.46
C LEU A 458 -1.16 -2.30 -23.46
N LEU A 459 -1.42 -1.03 -23.76
CA LEU A 459 -1.29 0.08 -22.81
C LEU A 459 -2.65 0.31 -22.18
N ARG A 460 -2.78 0.00 -20.88
CA ARG A 460 -4.06 -0.08 -20.19
C ARG A 460 -4.15 0.88 -19.00
N PRO A 461 -5.33 1.47 -18.72
CA PRO A 461 -5.55 2.34 -17.58
C PRO A 461 -5.79 1.52 -16.29
N PHE A 462 -4.93 0.53 -16.02
CA PHE A 462 -5.01 -0.33 -14.84
C PHE A 462 -3.67 -0.35 -14.11
N GLN A 463 -3.75 -0.38 -12.78
CA GLN A 463 -2.60 -0.56 -11.92
C GLN A 463 -2.24 -2.04 -11.81
N VAL A 464 -0.99 -2.34 -11.45
CA VAL A 464 -0.62 -3.65 -10.90
C VAL A 464 -1.08 -3.74 -9.45
N ASN A 465 -1.01 -2.62 -8.71
CA ASN A 465 -1.57 -2.48 -7.37
C ASN A 465 -3.10 -2.74 -7.40
N PRO A 466 -3.65 -3.80 -6.78
CA PRO A 466 -5.06 -4.19 -6.90
C PRO A 466 -6.07 -3.29 -6.17
N TYR A 467 -7.36 -3.35 -6.54
CA TYR A 467 -8.41 -2.47 -5.97
C TYR A 467 -8.64 -2.61 -4.45
N TYR A 468 -8.22 -3.74 -3.87
CA TYR A 468 -8.35 -4.01 -2.43
C TYR A 468 -7.17 -3.45 -1.62
N GLN A 469 -6.28 -2.65 -2.23
CA GLN A 469 -5.30 -1.80 -1.56
C GLN A 469 -5.78 -0.34 -1.53
N PHE A 470 -5.80 0.30 -0.35
CA PHE A 470 -6.50 1.59 -0.19
C PHE A 470 -5.96 2.52 0.91
N LEU A 471 -4.76 2.29 1.45
CA LEU A 471 -4.19 3.12 2.53
C LEU A 471 -3.75 4.51 2.02
N ASN A 472 -2.52 4.68 1.53
CA ASN A 472 -2.10 5.96 0.94
C ASN A 472 -2.56 6.13 -0.51
N THR A 473 -2.47 5.08 -1.33
CA THR A 473 -2.91 5.07 -2.73
C THR A 473 -4.01 4.02 -2.93
N VAL A 474 -5.10 4.40 -3.61
CA VAL A 474 -6.16 3.46 -4.00
C VAL A 474 -5.71 2.70 -5.26
N GLY A 475 -5.64 1.37 -5.17
CA GLY A 475 -5.28 0.51 -6.30
C GLY A 475 -6.44 0.23 -7.27
N GLY A 476 -6.18 -0.61 -8.28
CA GLY A 476 -7.13 -1.09 -9.28
C GLY A 476 -7.12 -0.26 -10.55
N ALA A 477 -8.16 0.54 -10.77
CA ALA A 477 -8.25 1.44 -11.92
C ALA A 477 -7.14 2.50 -11.84
N GLY A 478 -6.43 2.66 -12.95
CA GLY A 478 -5.50 3.75 -13.18
C GLY A 478 -6.16 4.83 -14.03
N ARG A 479 -5.34 5.58 -14.79
CA ARG A 479 -5.81 6.65 -15.66
C ARG A 479 -4.93 6.83 -16.88
N ILE A 480 -5.56 6.86 -18.05
CA ILE A 480 -5.00 7.35 -19.32
C ILE A 480 -6.02 8.31 -19.93
N MET A 481 -5.71 9.60 -19.96
CA MET A 481 -6.56 10.60 -20.63
C MET A 481 -6.32 10.62 -22.13
N SER A 482 -5.07 10.46 -22.56
CA SER A 482 -4.63 10.53 -23.94
C SER A 482 -3.51 9.54 -24.20
N VAL A 483 -3.60 8.82 -25.31
CA VAL A 483 -2.51 7.97 -25.81
C VAL A 483 -2.36 8.18 -27.31
N ARG A 484 -1.13 8.39 -27.79
CA ARG A 484 -0.85 8.65 -29.21
C ARG A 484 0.52 8.13 -29.63
N GLU A 485 0.62 7.57 -30.83
CA GLU A 485 1.90 7.29 -31.49
C GLU A 485 2.48 8.61 -32.01
N ILE A 486 3.66 8.97 -31.51
CA ILE A 486 4.35 10.21 -31.92
C ILE A 486 5.18 9.97 -33.17
N SER A 487 5.92 8.87 -33.16
CA SER A 487 6.70 8.36 -34.28
C SER A 487 6.87 6.85 -34.09
N LYS A 488 7.35 6.15 -35.11
CA LYS A 488 7.53 4.70 -35.03
C LYS A 488 8.47 4.36 -33.87
N GLY A 489 7.98 3.56 -32.91
CA GLY A 489 8.74 3.21 -31.71
C GLY A 489 8.64 4.21 -30.55
N LEU A 490 7.93 5.33 -30.69
CA LEU A 490 7.72 6.30 -29.60
C LEU A 490 6.22 6.60 -29.41
N ILE A 491 5.70 6.20 -28.26
CA ILE A 491 4.31 6.43 -27.86
C ILE A 491 4.29 7.46 -26.72
N SER A 492 3.28 8.33 -26.72
CA SER A 492 2.96 9.23 -25.62
C SER A 492 1.74 8.71 -24.88
N VAL A 493 1.85 8.55 -23.57
CA VAL A 493 0.74 8.23 -22.64
C VAL A 493 0.63 9.39 -21.66
N ASP A 494 -0.36 10.27 -21.84
CA ASP A 494 -0.50 11.51 -21.06
C ASP A 494 0.80 12.33 -20.98
N GLY A 495 1.53 12.43 -22.11
CA GLY A 495 2.83 13.11 -22.17
C GLY A 495 4.03 12.26 -21.74
N LYS A 496 3.81 11.11 -21.09
CA LYS A 496 4.87 10.15 -20.72
C LYS A 496 5.35 9.38 -21.95
N PRO A 497 6.66 9.37 -22.25
CA PRO A 497 7.19 8.59 -23.37
C PRO A 497 7.29 7.09 -23.04
N VAL A 498 6.90 6.27 -24.01
CA VAL A 498 7.15 4.82 -24.05
C VAL A 498 7.93 4.52 -25.32
N ARG A 499 9.20 4.12 -25.18
CA ARG A 499 10.10 3.77 -26.28
C ARG A 499 10.09 2.27 -26.49
N LEU A 500 9.81 1.83 -27.71
CA LEU A 500 9.90 0.44 -28.12
C LEU A 500 11.13 0.26 -29.01
N THR A 501 12.01 -0.70 -28.67
CA THR A 501 13.32 -0.85 -29.33
C THR A 501 13.26 -1.56 -30.68
N GLU A 502 12.13 -2.18 -31.00
CA GLU A 502 11.95 -3.02 -32.19
C GLU A 502 10.76 -2.55 -33.02
N ALA A 503 10.87 -2.70 -34.34
CA ALA A 503 9.81 -2.36 -35.26
C ALA A 503 8.59 -3.29 -35.06
N TYR A 504 7.42 -2.70 -34.87
CA TYR A 504 6.13 -3.40 -34.82
C TYR A 504 5.35 -3.25 -36.13
N GLU A 505 4.41 -4.16 -36.37
CA GLU A 505 3.54 -4.17 -37.54
C GLU A 505 2.55 -3.00 -37.49
N SER A 506 1.83 -2.82 -36.37
CA SER A 506 0.80 -1.78 -36.24
C SER A 506 0.60 -1.27 -34.80
N PHE A 507 0.04 -0.06 -34.70
CA PHE A 507 -0.40 0.59 -33.46
C PHE A 507 -1.85 1.06 -33.64
N GLY A 508 -2.65 0.99 -32.58
CA GLY A 508 -4.00 1.56 -32.56
C GLY A 508 -4.44 1.96 -31.16
N ALA A 509 -5.09 3.13 -31.06
CA ALA A 509 -5.66 3.67 -29.84
C ALA A 509 -7.20 3.77 -29.92
N SER A 510 -7.87 3.65 -28.78
CA SER A 510 -9.34 3.73 -28.66
C SER A 510 -9.76 4.25 -27.28
N LYS A 511 -10.93 4.90 -27.21
CA LYS A 511 -11.61 5.15 -25.93
C LYS A 511 -12.12 3.83 -25.35
N PHE A 512 -12.50 3.84 -24.07
CA PHE A 512 -13.10 2.67 -23.42
C PHE A 512 -14.41 2.23 -24.09
N ASP A 513 -15.25 3.20 -24.44
CA ASP A 513 -16.59 2.98 -25.00
C ASP A 513 -16.60 2.63 -26.51
N GLU A 514 -15.44 2.67 -27.19
CA GLU A 514 -15.31 2.16 -28.55
C GLU A 514 -15.32 0.63 -28.59
N GLY A 515 -14.96 -0.05 -27.48
CA GLY A 515 -15.04 -1.49 -27.36
C GLY A 515 -13.88 -2.14 -26.59
N ASN A 516 -14.09 -3.38 -26.15
CA ASN A 516 -13.07 -4.14 -25.42
C ASN A 516 -11.91 -4.56 -26.34
N GLN A 517 -10.72 -4.05 -26.08
CA GLN A 517 -9.51 -4.31 -26.88
C GLN A 517 -9.14 -5.79 -26.99
N VAL A 518 -9.32 -6.56 -25.91
CA VAL A 518 -9.01 -8.01 -25.91
C VAL A 518 -9.99 -8.77 -26.80
N GLU A 519 -11.26 -8.37 -26.82
CA GLU A 519 -12.26 -8.92 -27.74
C GLU A 519 -11.89 -8.64 -29.21
N MET A 520 -11.44 -7.42 -29.52
CA MET A 520 -10.95 -7.08 -30.86
C MET A 520 -9.79 -7.99 -31.27
N ILE A 521 -8.79 -8.19 -30.40
CA ILE A 521 -7.65 -9.08 -30.67
C ILE A 521 -8.12 -10.52 -30.94
N ARG A 522 -9.09 -11.04 -30.18
CA ARG A 522 -9.66 -12.38 -30.42
C ARG A 522 -10.22 -12.48 -31.84
N ARG A 523 -10.94 -11.45 -32.32
CA ARG A 523 -11.47 -11.37 -33.69
C ARG A 523 -10.43 -11.08 -34.77
N GLY A 524 -9.19 -10.75 -34.39
CA GLY A 524 -8.14 -10.34 -35.33
C GLY A 524 -8.28 -8.90 -35.80
N GLU A 525 -8.98 -8.08 -35.02
CA GLU A 525 -9.19 -6.66 -35.23
C GLU A 525 -8.33 -5.83 -34.27
N MET A 526 -8.11 -4.56 -34.62
CA MET A 526 -7.46 -3.57 -33.77
C MET A 526 -8.13 -2.20 -33.95
N PRO A 527 -8.00 -1.29 -32.97
CA PRO A 527 -8.28 0.12 -33.20
C PRO A 527 -7.45 0.66 -34.37
N VAL A 528 -8.01 1.64 -35.09
CA VAL A 528 -7.36 2.21 -36.30
C VAL A 528 -6.79 3.61 -36.05
N SER A 529 -7.12 4.24 -34.93
CA SER A 529 -6.67 5.61 -34.66
C SER A 529 -5.22 5.62 -34.18
N PRO A 530 -4.35 6.52 -34.69
CA PRO A 530 -2.98 6.68 -34.18
C PRO A 530 -2.94 7.41 -32.83
N GLY A 531 -4.08 7.88 -32.32
CA GLY A 531 -4.20 8.44 -30.98
C GLY A 531 -5.64 8.72 -30.57
N VAL A 532 -5.88 8.87 -29.28
CA VAL A 532 -7.21 9.11 -28.73
C VAL A 532 -7.12 9.93 -27.45
N THR A 533 -8.19 10.67 -27.16
CA THR A 533 -8.42 11.30 -25.86
C THR A 533 -9.77 10.81 -25.32
N ASP A 534 -9.76 10.30 -24.08
CA ASP A 534 -10.92 9.80 -23.37
C ASP A 534 -11.13 10.61 -22.09
N PRO A 535 -12.15 11.47 -22.01
CA PRO A 535 -12.45 12.26 -20.82
C PRO A 535 -12.70 11.44 -19.55
N SER A 536 -13.08 10.16 -19.68
CA SER A 536 -13.26 9.25 -18.54
C SER A 536 -11.94 8.78 -17.93
N GLY A 537 -10.81 9.02 -18.61
CA GLY A 537 -9.50 8.53 -18.18
C GLY A 537 -9.26 7.05 -18.46
N MET A 538 -10.08 6.42 -19.32
CA MET A 538 -10.01 4.99 -19.64
C MET A 538 -9.55 4.73 -21.08
N ALA A 539 -8.79 5.64 -21.70
CA ALA A 539 -8.20 5.40 -23.01
C ALA A 539 -7.24 4.19 -22.95
N GLY A 540 -7.06 3.52 -24.08
CA GLY A 540 -6.09 2.45 -24.21
C GLY A 540 -5.48 2.39 -25.60
N ALA A 541 -4.40 1.62 -25.73
CA ALA A 541 -3.77 1.36 -27.02
C ALA A 541 -3.21 -0.05 -27.13
N ILE A 542 -3.01 -0.51 -28.36
CA ILE A 542 -2.49 -1.83 -28.69
C ILE A 542 -1.34 -1.68 -29.68
N VAL A 543 -0.21 -2.32 -29.39
CA VAL A 543 0.90 -2.51 -30.33
C VAL A 543 0.93 -3.97 -30.75
N LYS A 544 1.09 -4.24 -32.05
CA LYS A 544 1.17 -5.60 -32.61
C LYS A 544 2.50 -5.86 -33.29
N TYR A 545 3.17 -6.93 -32.88
CA TYR A 545 4.34 -7.50 -33.55
C TYR A 545 3.97 -8.81 -34.25
N ARG A 546 4.64 -9.10 -35.36
CA ARG A 546 4.66 -10.43 -35.98
C ARG A 546 6.05 -11.02 -35.82
N ILE A 547 6.14 -12.18 -35.17
CA ILE A 547 7.39 -12.84 -34.81
C ILE A 547 7.40 -14.22 -35.44
N LYS A 548 8.49 -14.52 -36.14
CA LYS A 548 8.79 -15.85 -36.67
C LYS A 548 10.06 -16.35 -35.98
N LEU A 549 10.02 -17.59 -35.48
CA LEU A 549 11.14 -18.25 -34.80
C LEU A 549 11.34 -19.65 -35.38
N GLU A 550 12.55 -19.93 -35.87
CA GLU A 550 12.99 -21.29 -36.21
C GLU A 550 13.19 -22.12 -34.92
N PRO A 551 13.26 -23.47 -35.00
CA PRO A 551 13.46 -24.31 -33.81
C PRO A 551 14.70 -23.92 -33.00
N GLY A 552 14.54 -23.67 -31.70
CA GLY A 552 15.60 -23.21 -30.79
C GLY A 552 16.00 -21.74 -30.97
N GLU A 553 15.40 -21.01 -31.91
CA GLU A 553 15.64 -19.58 -32.07
C GLU A 553 14.97 -18.79 -30.93
N SER A 554 15.64 -17.74 -30.49
CA SER A 554 15.09 -16.78 -29.54
C SER A 554 15.11 -15.36 -30.08
N LYS A 555 14.15 -14.55 -29.62
CA LYS A 555 14.06 -13.12 -29.93
C LYS A 555 13.78 -12.34 -28.66
N GLU A 556 14.33 -11.14 -28.61
CA GLU A 556 14.18 -10.22 -27.49
C GLU A 556 13.72 -8.84 -27.99
N LEU A 557 12.85 -8.19 -27.22
CA LEU A 557 12.35 -6.83 -27.46
C LEU A 557 12.35 -6.07 -26.11
N PHE A 558 12.49 -4.74 -26.13
CA PHE A 558 12.35 -3.92 -24.93
C PHE A 558 11.32 -2.79 -25.09
N ALA A 559 10.64 -2.49 -23.98
CA ALA A 559 10.02 -1.20 -23.73
C ALA A 559 10.83 -0.42 -22.70
N VAL A 560 11.11 0.86 -22.96
CA VAL A 560 11.87 1.76 -22.08
C VAL A 560 11.03 2.98 -21.75
N ILE A 561 10.92 3.29 -20.45
CA ILE A 561 10.07 4.37 -19.93
C ILE A 561 10.89 5.20 -18.92
N PRO A 562 11.26 6.45 -19.22
CA PRO A 562 11.96 7.32 -18.27
C PRO A 562 11.04 7.78 -17.14
N TYR A 563 11.49 7.71 -15.89
CA TYR A 563 10.67 8.08 -14.72
C TYR A 563 10.39 9.59 -14.66
N HIS A 564 11.38 10.42 -14.98
CA HIS A 564 11.33 11.88 -14.78
C HIS A 564 11.36 12.68 -16.08
N SER A 565 10.86 12.09 -17.17
CA SER A 565 10.83 12.76 -18.48
C SER A 565 9.46 12.74 -19.12
N VAL A 566 9.20 13.77 -19.91
CA VAL A 566 7.97 13.99 -20.67
C VAL A 566 8.32 14.28 -22.12
N ILE A 567 7.33 14.17 -23.00
CA ILE A 567 7.46 14.61 -24.38
C ILE A 567 7.22 16.11 -24.43
N GLY A 568 8.26 16.86 -24.80
CA GLY A 568 8.16 18.30 -25.00
C GLY A 568 7.34 18.62 -26.25
N GLU A 569 6.31 19.44 -26.09
CA GLU A 569 5.58 20.00 -27.23
C GLU A 569 6.31 21.27 -27.71
N SER A 570 6.66 21.32 -28.99
CA SER A 570 7.24 22.51 -29.61
C SER A 570 6.20 23.63 -29.61
N SER A 571 6.41 24.68 -28.82
CA SER A 571 5.59 25.89 -28.80
C SER A 571 6.31 27.03 -29.53
N GLY A 572 5.63 27.67 -30.49
CA GLY A 572 6.16 28.79 -31.27
C GLY A 572 5.92 28.67 -32.78
N PRO A 573 6.31 29.69 -33.58
CA PRO A 573 6.11 29.72 -35.04
C PRO A 573 6.87 28.63 -35.81
N GLU A 574 7.77 27.88 -35.16
CA GLU A 574 8.54 26.75 -35.72
C GLU A 574 7.98 25.36 -35.30
N ALA A 575 6.77 25.30 -34.73
CA ALA A 575 6.14 24.07 -34.22
C ALA A 575 5.96 22.92 -35.24
N GLY A 576 6.28 23.13 -36.52
CA GLY A 576 6.26 22.11 -37.58
C GLY A 576 7.63 21.62 -38.06
N GLU A 577 8.75 22.21 -37.62
CA GLU A 577 10.09 21.90 -38.16
C GLU A 577 10.94 20.98 -37.27
N ASN A 578 10.67 20.94 -35.95
CA ASN A 578 11.42 20.11 -35.00
C ASN A 578 10.58 18.91 -34.51
N PRO A 579 11.09 17.67 -34.60
CA PRO A 579 10.39 16.49 -34.09
C PRO A 579 10.25 16.56 -32.57
N PRO A 580 9.15 16.01 -31.99
CA PRO A 580 8.97 16.00 -30.54
C PRO A 580 10.13 15.30 -29.84
N GLN A 581 10.69 15.95 -28.81
CA GLN A 581 11.84 15.47 -28.07
C GLN A 581 11.43 15.02 -26.66
N VAL A 582 12.16 14.04 -26.11
CA VAL A 582 12.01 13.64 -24.72
C VAL A 582 12.87 14.56 -23.86
N ILE A 583 12.25 15.24 -22.91
CA ILE A 583 12.89 16.25 -22.06
C ILE A 583 12.65 15.93 -20.58
N ARG A 584 13.58 16.35 -19.72
CA ARG A 584 13.46 16.18 -18.27
C ARG A 584 12.36 17.09 -17.70
N ALA A 585 11.47 16.53 -16.87
CA ALA A 585 10.27 17.21 -16.40
C ALA A 585 10.58 18.47 -15.57
N GLU A 586 11.59 18.43 -14.70
CA GLU A 586 12.00 19.57 -13.86
C GLU A 586 12.56 20.76 -14.67
N SER A 587 13.04 20.50 -15.89
CA SER A 587 13.62 21.52 -16.76
C SER A 587 12.60 22.31 -17.59
N LEU A 588 11.29 22.08 -17.41
CA LEU A 588 10.23 22.89 -18.03
C LEU A 588 10.31 24.38 -17.63
N ALA A 589 10.93 24.69 -16.49
CA ALA A 589 11.18 26.08 -16.05
C ALA A 589 12.45 26.73 -16.64
N GLU A 590 13.40 25.94 -17.16
CA GLU A 590 14.73 26.39 -17.63
C GLU A 590 15.09 25.91 -19.06
N GLY A 591 14.10 25.62 -19.90
CA GLY A 591 14.34 25.34 -21.32
C GLY A 591 14.72 23.90 -21.71
N GLY A 592 14.38 22.90 -20.88
CA GLY A 592 14.28 21.50 -21.31
C GLY A 592 15.60 20.79 -21.63
N ALA A 593 16.25 20.14 -20.66
CA ALA A 593 17.40 19.26 -20.95
C ALA A 593 16.93 17.98 -21.67
N LEU A 594 17.59 17.63 -22.78
CA LEU A 594 17.28 16.45 -23.57
C LEU A 594 17.60 15.15 -22.84
N HIS A 595 16.70 14.17 -22.93
CA HIS A 595 16.92 12.80 -22.46
C HIS A 595 16.99 11.85 -23.65
N MET A 596 18.19 11.28 -23.87
CA MET A 596 18.44 10.29 -24.92
C MET A 596 18.07 8.88 -24.44
N LEU A 597 16.91 8.38 -24.87
CA LEU A 597 16.48 7.00 -24.62
C LEU A 597 17.27 6.01 -25.49
N PRO A 598 17.45 4.75 -25.07
CA PRO A 598 17.99 3.67 -25.91
C PRO A 598 17.25 3.56 -27.26
N GLN A 599 18.00 3.42 -28.34
CA GLN A 599 17.46 3.34 -29.70
C GLN A 599 17.41 1.91 -30.24
N SER A 600 18.12 0.96 -29.61
CA SER A 600 18.18 -0.43 -30.03
C SER A 600 17.99 -1.41 -28.87
N THR A 601 17.61 -2.65 -29.19
CA THR A 601 17.47 -3.76 -28.23
C THR A 601 18.78 -4.03 -27.49
N ALA A 602 19.93 -3.93 -28.17
CA ALA A 602 21.24 -4.15 -27.55
C ALA A 602 21.58 -3.09 -26.48
N GLU A 603 21.32 -1.81 -26.75
CA GLU A 603 21.53 -0.72 -25.79
C GLU A 603 20.62 -0.86 -24.56
N ALA A 604 19.35 -1.19 -24.78
CA ALA A 604 18.40 -1.43 -23.69
C ALA A 604 18.80 -2.64 -22.84
N ARG A 605 19.25 -3.73 -23.49
CA ARG A 605 19.71 -4.96 -22.81
C ARG A 605 20.92 -4.73 -21.91
N GLU A 606 21.90 -3.95 -22.38
CA GLU A 606 23.08 -3.61 -21.57
C GLU A 606 22.67 -2.88 -20.29
N LYS A 607 21.83 -1.85 -20.41
CA LYS A 607 21.32 -1.08 -19.27
C LYS A 607 20.42 -1.92 -18.36
N PHE A 608 19.63 -2.84 -18.94
CA PHE A 608 18.79 -3.77 -18.19
C PHE A 608 19.61 -4.65 -17.24
N PHE A 609 20.73 -5.21 -17.70
CA PHE A 609 21.61 -6.06 -16.87
C PHE A 609 22.55 -5.29 -15.95
N ALA A 610 22.94 -4.06 -16.32
CA ALA A 610 23.75 -3.21 -15.44
C ALA A 610 23.08 -2.97 -14.06
N SER A 611 21.74 -2.99 -14.01
CA SER A 611 20.97 -2.92 -12.75
C SER A 611 21.28 -4.09 -11.80
N ALA A 612 21.33 -5.32 -12.32
CA ALA A 612 21.62 -6.51 -11.52
C ALA A 612 23.05 -6.46 -10.93
N ASP A 613 24.02 -6.02 -11.73
CA ASP A 613 25.41 -5.86 -11.30
C ASP A 613 25.57 -4.77 -10.24
N TYR A 614 24.82 -3.67 -10.38
CA TYR A 614 24.73 -2.62 -9.36
C TYR A 614 24.24 -3.18 -8.03
N TRP A 615 23.13 -3.93 -8.04
CA TRP A 615 22.57 -4.51 -6.82
C TRP A 615 23.47 -5.57 -6.20
N ASN A 616 24.10 -6.43 -7.02
CA ASN A 616 25.05 -7.43 -6.55
C ASN A 616 26.22 -6.76 -5.79
N LYS A 617 26.77 -5.67 -6.34
CA LYS A 617 27.82 -4.88 -5.67
C LYS A 617 27.31 -4.18 -4.41
N ARG A 618 26.10 -3.62 -4.46
CA ARG A 618 25.51 -2.82 -3.39
C ARG A 618 25.17 -3.65 -2.14
N THR A 619 24.72 -4.88 -2.31
CA THR A 619 24.30 -5.77 -1.21
C THR A 619 25.32 -6.85 -0.86
N GLY A 620 26.46 -6.90 -1.55
CA GLY A 620 27.49 -7.92 -1.41
C GLY A 620 28.62 -7.60 -0.43
N HIS A 621 28.40 -6.73 0.56
CA HIS A 621 29.42 -6.41 1.58
C HIS A 621 29.77 -7.64 2.42
N ILE A 622 28.76 -8.25 3.04
CA ILE A 622 28.90 -9.52 3.77
C ILE A 622 29.06 -10.66 2.75
N ARG A 623 30.02 -11.55 3.01
CA ARG A 623 30.26 -12.75 2.20
C ARG A 623 29.77 -13.97 2.95
N PHE A 624 28.81 -14.67 2.35
CA PHE A 624 28.30 -15.95 2.83
C PHE A 624 28.83 -17.06 1.93
N ASP A 625 29.55 -18.01 2.51
CA ASP A 625 29.96 -19.26 1.87
C ASP A 625 29.34 -20.41 2.68
N LEU A 626 28.10 -20.72 2.31
CA LEU A 626 27.21 -21.67 2.98
C LEU A 626 26.81 -22.76 1.98
N PRO A 627 26.38 -23.95 2.43
CA PRO A 627 25.87 -24.96 1.50
C PRO A 627 24.57 -24.51 0.81
N PRO A 628 24.18 -25.15 -0.32
CA PRO A 628 22.97 -24.80 -1.07
C PRO A 628 21.66 -24.81 -0.26
N SER A 629 21.60 -25.49 0.89
CA SER A 629 20.44 -25.43 1.78
C SER A 629 20.20 -24.03 2.38
N ALA A 630 21.19 -23.13 2.33
CA ALA A 630 21.09 -21.76 2.81
C ALA A 630 20.66 -20.75 1.72
N ASP A 631 20.67 -21.13 0.43
CA ASP A 631 20.50 -20.19 -0.70
C ASP A 631 19.22 -19.35 -0.55
N ARG A 632 18.09 -19.99 -0.25
CA ARG A 632 16.81 -19.29 -0.04
C ARG A 632 16.87 -18.23 1.06
N LEU A 633 17.57 -18.51 2.15
CA LEU A 633 17.72 -17.58 3.28
C LEU A 633 18.57 -16.37 2.88
N ILE A 634 19.69 -16.61 2.19
CA ILE A 634 20.63 -15.56 1.77
C ILE A 634 20.06 -14.74 0.60
N ASP A 635 19.38 -15.36 -0.35
CA ASP A 635 18.68 -14.65 -1.43
C ASP A 635 17.56 -13.78 -0.86
N THR A 636 16.84 -14.26 0.16
CA THR A 636 15.86 -13.46 0.91
C THR A 636 16.51 -12.27 1.59
N TRP A 637 17.62 -12.48 2.30
CA TRP A 637 18.37 -11.39 2.91
C TRP A 637 18.77 -10.32 1.89
N ARG A 638 19.41 -10.74 0.79
CA ARG A 638 19.94 -9.82 -0.22
C ARG A 638 18.84 -9.07 -0.96
N SER A 639 17.75 -9.75 -1.28
CA SER A 639 16.60 -9.12 -1.97
C SER A 639 15.95 -8.08 -1.09
N ASN A 640 15.78 -8.33 0.22
CA ASN A 640 15.21 -7.34 1.12
C ASN A 640 16.10 -6.10 1.30
N LEU A 641 17.44 -6.23 1.24
CA LEU A 641 18.32 -5.06 1.18
C LEU A 641 18.11 -4.23 -0.11
N VAL A 642 17.92 -4.89 -1.25
CA VAL A 642 17.59 -4.20 -2.51
C VAL A 642 16.25 -3.49 -2.38
N TYR A 643 15.22 -4.17 -1.86
CA TYR A 643 13.88 -3.63 -1.70
C TYR A 643 13.82 -2.43 -0.75
N ILE A 644 14.55 -2.47 0.37
CA ILE A 644 14.67 -1.33 1.29
C ILE A 644 15.21 -0.10 0.55
N LEU A 645 16.24 -0.29 -0.29
CA LEU A 645 16.85 0.80 -1.04
C LEU A 645 15.97 1.28 -2.20
N ILE A 646 15.21 0.39 -2.85
CA ILE A 646 14.26 0.76 -3.90
C ILE A 646 13.11 1.58 -3.33
N ASN A 647 12.51 1.15 -2.22
CA ASN A 647 11.38 1.86 -1.61
C ASN A 647 11.79 3.21 -1.00
N ARG A 648 13.10 3.48 -0.86
CA ARG A 648 13.59 4.73 -0.28
C ARG A 648 13.32 5.91 -1.23
N ASP A 649 12.57 6.88 -0.75
CA ASP A 649 12.26 8.12 -1.48
C ASP A 649 13.18 9.25 -1.03
N MET A 650 14.11 9.68 -1.88
CA MET A 650 15.16 10.63 -1.51
C MET A 650 15.91 10.12 -0.26
N ALA A 651 15.75 10.79 0.89
CA ALA A 651 16.31 10.37 2.16
C ALA A 651 15.39 9.43 2.95
N GLY A 652 14.08 9.47 2.70
CA GLY A 652 13.05 8.79 3.46
C GLY A 652 13.08 7.28 3.29
N ILE A 653 13.27 6.55 4.39
CA ILE A 653 13.13 5.10 4.43
C ILE A 653 11.67 4.77 4.74
N GLN A 654 11.00 4.06 3.83
CA GLN A 654 9.58 3.71 3.95
C GLN A 654 9.35 2.22 3.72
N PRO A 655 8.31 1.63 4.32
CA PRO A 655 8.12 0.19 4.30
C PRO A 655 7.49 -0.30 2.98
N GLY A 656 7.04 0.60 2.09
CA GLY A 656 6.45 0.26 0.81
C GLY A 656 6.24 1.47 -0.10
N SER A 657 6.07 1.23 -1.41
CA SER A 657 6.02 2.29 -2.43
C SER A 657 4.60 2.69 -2.88
N ARG A 658 3.54 2.11 -2.30
CA ARG A 658 2.15 2.45 -2.68
C ARG A 658 1.27 2.73 -1.46
N SER A 659 0.93 1.70 -0.70
CA SER A 659 0.06 1.82 0.48
C SER A 659 0.79 2.56 1.60
N TYR A 660 2.10 2.37 1.73
CA TYR A 660 2.94 2.90 2.79
C TYR A 660 4.02 3.87 2.29
N ASP A 661 3.69 4.65 1.27
CA ASP A 661 4.55 5.67 0.68
C ASP A 661 4.73 6.90 1.61
N ARG A 662 5.28 6.65 2.81
CA ARG A 662 5.66 7.60 3.88
C ARG A 662 6.71 6.97 4.81
N SER A 663 7.52 7.79 5.47
CA SER A 663 8.53 7.32 6.43
C SER A 663 8.05 7.38 7.87
N TRP A 664 7.73 6.23 8.45
CA TRP A 664 7.56 6.08 9.90
C TRP A 664 8.92 5.98 10.59
N ILE A 665 9.14 6.69 11.70
CA ILE A 665 10.40 6.57 12.46
C ILE A 665 10.57 5.17 13.08
N ARG A 666 9.46 4.52 13.41
CA ARG A 666 9.41 3.13 13.88
C ARG A 666 10.06 2.19 12.88
N ASP A 667 9.52 2.15 11.67
CA ASP A 667 10.00 1.36 10.55
C ASP A 667 11.42 1.77 10.16
N GLY A 668 11.65 3.07 10.03
CA GLY A 668 12.91 3.65 9.58
C GLY A 668 14.07 3.36 10.54
N SER A 669 13.85 3.38 11.85
CA SER A 669 14.90 3.10 12.85
C SER A 669 15.31 1.63 12.86
N LEU A 670 14.36 0.70 12.77
CA LEU A 670 14.63 -0.74 12.72
C LEU A 670 15.23 -1.16 11.37
N THR A 671 14.75 -0.56 10.28
CA THR A 671 15.29 -0.74 8.94
C THR A 671 16.71 -0.20 8.83
N SER A 672 16.99 0.96 9.42
CA SER A 672 18.33 1.52 9.50
C SER A 672 19.30 0.63 10.27
N SER A 673 18.85 0.00 11.36
CA SER A 673 19.66 -0.99 12.07
C SER A 673 20.02 -2.18 11.16
N ALA A 674 19.07 -2.69 10.37
CA ALA A 674 19.33 -3.76 9.39
C ALA A 674 20.35 -3.35 8.30
N LEU A 675 20.25 -2.10 7.81
CA LEU A 675 21.19 -1.54 6.83
C LEU A 675 22.61 -1.40 7.41
N LEU A 676 22.75 -0.81 8.61
CA LEU A 676 24.04 -0.67 9.30
C LEU A 676 24.69 -2.02 9.55
N LYS A 677 23.91 -2.98 10.05
CA LYS A 677 24.29 -4.37 10.27
C LYS A 677 24.66 -5.13 8.99
N SER A 678 24.38 -4.56 7.82
CA SER A 678 24.72 -5.08 6.50
C SER A 678 25.82 -4.28 5.78
N GLY A 679 26.39 -3.26 6.44
CA GLY A 679 27.47 -2.43 5.90
C GLY A 679 26.98 -1.24 5.05
N ILE A 680 25.70 -0.90 5.13
CA ILE A 680 25.08 0.23 4.40
C ILE A 680 24.89 1.40 5.36
N VAL A 681 25.77 2.41 5.25
CA VAL A 681 25.91 3.48 6.25
C VAL A 681 25.43 4.85 5.77
N ALA A 682 25.72 5.21 4.51
CA ALA A 682 25.49 6.58 4.00
C ALA A 682 24.00 6.96 4.00
N GLU A 683 23.16 6.03 3.54
CA GLU A 683 21.71 6.22 3.41
C GLU A 683 21.05 6.37 4.79
N VAL A 684 21.59 5.72 5.81
CA VAL A 684 21.13 5.85 7.20
C VAL A 684 21.48 7.23 7.75
N LYS A 685 22.69 7.74 7.48
CA LYS A 685 23.07 9.11 7.87
C LYS A 685 22.11 10.13 7.25
N GLU A 686 21.90 10.02 5.94
CA GLU A 686 21.00 10.90 5.19
C GLU A 686 19.56 10.84 5.74
N PHE A 687 19.06 9.64 6.08
CA PHE A 687 17.74 9.47 6.69
C PHE A 687 17.66 10.17 8.06
N ILE A 688 18.67 10.03 8.92
CA ILE A 688 18.68 10.68 10.25
C ILE A 688 18.66 12.20 10.11
N GLU A 689 19.53 12.75 9.26
CA GLU A 689 19.63 14.20 9.05
C GLU A 689 18.31 14.78 8.52
N TRP A 690 17.69 14.09 7.56
CA TRP A 690 16.40 14.48 7.01
C TRP A 690 15.26 14.35 8.03
N TYR A 691 15.17 13.24 8.76
CA TYR A 691 14.07 13.01 9.70
C TYR A 691 14.14 13.95 10.91
N ALA A 692 15.34 14.12 11.49
CA ALA A 692 15.53 14.97 12.67
C ALA A 692 15.21 16.45 12.38
N ALA A 693 15.36 16.90 11.13
CA ALA A 693 14.98 18.25 10.71
C ALA A 693 13.46 18.52 10.81
N ASN A 694 12.64 17.48 10.87
CA ASN A 694 11.19 17.57 11.02
C ASN A 694 10.71 17.49 12.49
N GLN A 695 11.64 17.49 13.46
CA GLN A 695 11.31 17.56 14.88
C GLN A 695 10.60 18.89 15.19
N TYR A 696 9.45 18.82 15.86
CA TYR A 696 8.71 20.02 16.28
C TYR A 696 9.51 20.83 17.31
N ASP A 697 9.22 22.14 17.39
CA ASP A 697 9.94 23.07 18.28
C ASP A 697 9.93 22.66 19.75
N ASN A 698 8.82 22.05 20.22
CA ASN A 698 8.64 21.56 21.58
C ASN A 698 9.41 20.27 21.89
N GLY A 699 10.11 19.69 20.91
CA GLY A 699 10.88 18.45 21.04
C GLY A 699 10.13 17.18 20.64
N LYS A 700 8.82 17.26 20.33
CA LYS A 700 8.03 16.15 19.80
C LYS A 700 8.66 15.65 18.50
N VAL A 701 8.84 14.33 18.42
CA VAL A 701 9.24 13.65 17.19
C VAL A 701 7.95 13.27 16.44
N PRO A 702 7.79 13.63 15.16
CA PRO A 702 6.67 13.15 14.36
C PRO A 702 6.72 11.63 14.23
N CYS A 703 5.57 10.98 14.17
CA CYS A 703 5.51 9.53 13.93
C CYS A 703 5.85 9.18 12.49
N VAL A 704 5.46 10.06 11.56
CA VAL A 704 5.62 9.94 10.12
C VAL A 704 6.12 11.23 9.53
N VAL A 705 6.96 11.13 8.50
CA VAL A 705 7.31 12.25 7.61
C VAL A 705 7.13 11.79 6.17
N ASP A 706 6.52 12.61 5.32
CA ASP A 706 6.49 12.42 3.87
C ASP A 706 6.65 13.75 3.12
N PHE A 707 6.40 13.77 1.80
CA PHE A 707 6.53 14.98 0.97
C PHE A 707 5.69 16.17 1.45
N ARG A 708 4.63 15.90 2.24
CA ARG A 708 3.78 16.92 2.82
C ARG A 708 4.40 17.50 4.09
N GLY A 709 5.26 16.79 4.81
CA GLY A 709 5.86 17.24 6.08
C GLY A 709 5.64 16.27 7.25
N PRO A 710 5.95 16.67 8.51
CA PRO A 710 5.74 15.87 9.71
C PRO A 710 4.26 15.65 10.02
N ASP A 711 3.88 14.41 10.35
CA ASP A 711 2.55 14.06 10.85
C ASP A 711 2.42 14.39 12.35
N PRO A 712 1.35 15.09 12.78
CA PRO A 712 1.15 15.48 14.18
C PRO A 712 0.49 14.42 15.06
N VAL A 713 0.11 13.25 14.52
CA VAL A 713 -0.54 12.18 15.31
C VAL A 713 0.36 11.73 16.48
N PRO A 714 -0.16 11.61 17.71
CA PRO A 714 0.61 11.09 18.84
C PRO A 714 0.93 9.59 18.70
N GLU A 715 2.22 9.30 18.51
CA GLU A 715 2.82 7.97 18.67
C GLU A 715 4.09 8.10 19.54
N ASN A 716 4.01 7.70 20.81
CA ASN A 716 5.01 8.03 21.83
C ASN A 716 6.29 7.19 21.74
N ASP A 717 6.30 6.09 21.00
CA ASP A 717 7.51 5.32 20.68
C ASP A 717 8.52 6.10 19.82
N SER A 718 8.03 7.01 18.98
CA SER A 718 8.79 7.84 18.04
C SER A 718 9.98 8.56 18.70
N HIS A 719 9.78 9.03 19.93
CA HIS A 719 10.79 9.77 20.70
C HIS A 719 12.00 8.88 21.03
N GLY A 720 11.73 7.69 21.55
CA GLY A 720 12.76 6.72 21.88
C GLY A 720 13.51 6.23 20.63
N GLN A 721 12.77 6.01 19.54
CA GLN A 721 13.30 5.49 18.28
C GLN A 721 14.25 6.46 17.58
N LEU A 722 14.00 7.78 17.59
CA LEU A 722 14.93 8.76 17.03
C LEU A 722 16.28 8.75 17.78
N ILE A 723 16.24 8.72 19.12
CA ILE A 723 17.46 8.68 19.93
C ILE A 723 18.21 7.36 19.70
N TYR A 724 17.48 6.24 19.66
CA TYR A 724 18.03 4.93 19.35
C TYR A 724 18.74 4.94 18.00
N LEU A 725 18.09 5.45 16.96
CA LEU A 725 18.65 5.51 15.61
C LEU A 725 19.96 6.32 15.56
N ILE A 726 20.01 7.48 16.21
CA ILE A 726 21.24 8.30 16.30
C ILE A 726 22.35 7.52 17.01
N ARG A 727 22.03 6.83 18.12
CA ARG A 727 23.00 6.02 18.86
C ARG A 727 23.47 4.81 18.07
N GLU A 728 22.56 4.14 17.36
CA GLU A 728 22.84 2.97 16.54
C GLU A 728 23.77 3.32 15.39
N TYR A 729 23.56 4.45 14.72
CA TYR A 729 24.50 4.95 13.72
C TYR A 729 25.91 5.14 14.30
N PHE A 730 26.04 5.74 15.49
CA PHE A 730 27.34 5.90 16.15
C PHE A 730 27.97 4.55 16.50
N ASN A 731 27.19 3.55 16.93
CA ASN A 731 27.72 2.22 17.25
C ASN A 731 28.52 1.59 16.09
N PHE A 732 28.09 1.81 14.85
CA PHE A 732 28.75 1.23 13.67
C PHE A 732 29.80 2.15 13.03
N THR A 733 29.80 3.45 13.34
CA THR A 733 30.64 4.44 12.63
C THR A 733 31.67 5.13 13.50
N ALA A 734 31.44 5.17 14.82
CA ALA A 734 32.16 6.00 15.78
C ALA A 734 32.25 7.50 15.37
N ASP A 735 31.35 8.00 14.51
CA ASP A 735 31.33 9.38 14.03
C ASP A 735 30.88 10.33 15.15
N THR A 736 31.86 10.76 15.96
CA THR A 736 31.63 11.65 17.10
C THR A 736 31.23 13.06 16.64
N ALA A 737 31.62 13.48 15.43
CA ALA A 737 31.25 14.78 14.89
C ALA A 737 29.76 14.82 14.55
N PHE A 738 29.26 13.78 13.89
CA PHE A 738 27.83 13.58 13.65
C PHE A 738 27.04 13.45 14.95
N LEU A 739 27.52 12.63 15.90
CA LEU A 739 26.83 12.48 17.17
C LEU A 739 26.68 13.83 17.91
N ARG A 740 27.73 14.66 17.86
CA ARG A 740 27.72 16.01 18.44
C ARG A 740 26.76 16.95 17.71
N SER A 741 26.65 16.88 16.37
CA SER A 741 25.71 17.72 15.62
C SER A 741 24.25 17.37 15.92
N MET A 742 23.94 16.09 16.11
CA MET A 742 22.60 15.60 16.43
C MET A 742 22.19 15.76 17.90
N ASN A 743 23.13 16.06 18.82
CA ASN A 743 22.86 16.07 20.26
C ASN A 743 21.76 17.05 20.68
N HIS A 744 21.62 18.18 19.98
CA HIS A 744 20.57 19.16 20.29
C HIS A 744 19.15 18.59 20.10
N HIS A 745 18.95 17.73 19.09
CA HIS A 745 17.70 17.00 18.91
C HIS A 745 17.46 16.04 20.07
N VAL A 746 18.47 15.27 20.48
CA VAL A 746 18.39 14.32 21.61
C VAL A 746 17.95 15.01 22.90
N ILE A 747 18.55 16.15 23.24
CA ILE A 747 18.17 16.90 24.45
C ILE A 747 16.72 17.40 24.38
N LYS A 748 16.29 17.96 23.24
CA LYS A 748 14.90 18.38 23.04
C LYS A 748 13.91 17.21 23.18
N VAL A 749 14.24 16.04 22.61
CA VAL A 749 13.39 14.85 22.75
C VAL A 749 13.29 14.44 24.21
N VAL A 750 14.41 14.39 24.95
CA VAL A 750 14.38 14.00 26.37
C VAL A 750 13.57 14.98 27.23
N ASP A 751 13.66 16.28 26.96
CA ASP A 751 12.84 17.26 27.67
C ASP A 751 11.34 17.08 27.33
N TYR A 752 10.99 16.75 26.08
CA TYR A 752 9.62 16.42 25.68
C TYR A 752 9.11 15.13 26.34
N ILE A 753 9.91 14.05 26.38
CA ILE A 753 9.62 12.83 27.14
C ILE A 753 9.31 13.16 28.60
N GLY A 754 10.11 14.03 29.22
CA GLY A 754 9.87 14.50 30.58
C GLY A 754 8.50 15.17 30.76
N SER A 755 8.05 15.95 29.76
CA SER A 755 6.73 16.58 29.79
C SER A 755 5.58 15.57 29.70
N LEU A 756 5.71 14.54 28.85
CA LEU A 756 4.73 13.46 28.72
C LEU A 756 4.62 12.64 30.02
N VAL A 757 5.76 12.23 30.58
CA VAL A 757 5.81 11.47 31.84
C VAL A 757 5.22 12.27 33.01
N ALA A 758 5.37 13.60 33.00
CA ALA A 758 4.80 14.46 34.03
C ALA A 758 3.27 14.39 34.07
N GLU A 759 2.59 14.18 32.93
CA GLU A 759 1.13 14.06 32.88
C GLU A 759 0.60 12.86 33.66
N ARG A 760 1.39 11.78 33.75
CA ARG A 760 1.06 10.58 34.52
C ARG A 760 1.79 10.50 35.86
N SER A 761 2.51 11.55 36.26
CA SER A 761 3.26 11.62 37.52
C SER A 761 2.54 12.44 38.62
N THR A 762 1.23 12.58 38.53
CA THR A 762 0.41 13.37 39.48
C THR A 762 0.02 12.57 40.74
N ASP A 763 -0.46 13.27 41.78
CA ASP A 763 -0.96 12.63 43.00
C ASP A 763 -2.15 11.70 42.74
N HIS A 764 -2.94 11.95 41.70
CA HIS A 764 -4.03 11.07 41.27
C HIS A 764 -3.51 9.68 40.91
N PHE A 765 -2.52 9.62 40.02
CA PHE A 765 -1.91 8.36 39.60
C PHE A 765 -1.07 7.72 40.70
N ARG A 766 -0.34 8.53 41.49
CA ARG A 766 0.52 8.03 42.57
C ARG A 766 -0.25 7.35 43.70
N ASN A 767 -1.35 7.97 44.14
CA ASN A 767 -2.08 7.59 45.35
C ASN A 767 -3.42 6.90 45.08
N GLY A 768 -3.74 6.61 43.81
CA GLY A 768 -4.94 5.89 43.41
C GLY A 768 -4.95 4.41 43.85
N ASN A 769 -6.00 3.68 43.48
CA ASN A 769 -6.01 2.22 43.63
C ASN A 769 -5.02 1.57 42.62
N ASP A 770 -4.82 0.25 42.71
CA ASP A 770 -3.85 -0.45 41.83
C ASP A 770 -4.13 -0.26 40.34
N SER A 771 -5.40 -0.15 39.92
CA SER A 771 -5.76 0.13 38.52
C SER A 771 -5.33 1.52 38.08
N VAL A 772 -5.43 2.52 38.95
CA VAL A 772 -5.00 3.90 38.66
C VAL A 772 -3.48 4.05 38.78
N ARG A 773 -2.87 3.37 39.75
CA ARG A 773 -1.42 3.37 39.96
C ARG A 773 -0.65 2.69 38.84
N ALA A 774 -1.28 1.77 38.10
CA ALA A 774 -0.67 1.16 36.93
C ALA A 774 -0.29 2.20 35.85
N TYR A 775 -0.94 3.36 35.78
CA TYR A 775 -0.56 4.40 34.81
C TYR A 775 0.59 5.30 35.29
N TYR A 776 0.98 5.23 36.57
CA TYR A 776 1.87 6.21 37.19
C TYR A 776 3.27 6.24 36.55
N GLY A 777 3.68 7.42 36.09
CA GLY A 777 5.02 7.67 35.56
C GLY A 777 5.31 7.07 34.19
N LEU A 778 4.27 6.66 33.45
CA LEU A 778 4.36 6.26 32.03
C LEU A 778 4.15 7.47 31.10
N VAL A 779 4.40 7.27 29.80
CA VAL A 779 3.87 8.17 28.77
C VAL A 779 2.36 7.99 28.60
N PRO A 780 1.60 9.03 28.17
CA PRO A 780 0.14 8.96 28.02
C PRO A 780 -0.27 8.02 26.88
N GLU A 781 -1.57 7.82 26.73
CA GLU A 781 -2.14 7.01 25.66
C GLU A 781 -1.78 7.51 24.26
N SER A 782 -1.52 6.57 23.34
CA SER A 782 -1.17 6.86 21.95
C SER A 782 -1.71 5.76 21.02
N ILE A 783 -1.54 5.94 19.70
CA ILE A 783 -1.86 4.92 18.68
C ILE A 783 -0.62 4.29 18.04
N SER A 784 0.56 4.39 18.67
CA SER A 784 1.82 3.78 18.22
C SER A 784 1.70 2.30 17.87
N HIS A 785 0.89 1.58 18.64
CA HIS A 785 0.57 0.19 18.36
C HIS A 785 -0.72 0.12 17.52
N GLU A 786 -0.61 -0.40 16.30
CA GLU A 786 -1.68 -0.37 15.29
C GLU A 786 -2.99 -1.03 15.75
N GLY A 787 -2.89 -1.99 16.68
CA GLY A 787 -4.03 -2.62 17.35
C GLY A 787 -4.89 -1.67 18.20
N TYR A 788 -4.42 -0.45 18.46
CA TYR A 788 -5.10 0.56 19.29
C TYR A 788 -5.65 1.75 18.49
N SER A 789 -5.73 1.65 17.17
CA SER A 789 -6.35 2.67 16.30
C SER A 789 -7.83 2.94 16.62
N ALA A 790 -8.56 1.96 17.16
CA ALA A 790 -9.95 2.14 17.61
C ALA A 790 -10.08 3.04 18.85
N LYS A 791 -9.06 3.04 19.72
CA LYS A 791 -8.97 3.87 20.92
C LYS A 791 -7.52 3.88 21.43
N PRO A 792 -6.87 5.05 21.58
CA PRO A 792 -5.51 5.16 22.12
C PRO A 792 -5.36 4.48 23.49
N MET A 793 -4.20 3.84 23.74
CA MET A 793 -3.90 3.10 24.98
C MET A 793 -2.49 3.40 25.52
N HIS A 794 -2.24 3.12 26.81
CA HIS A 794 -0.89 3.15 27.41
C HIS A 794 -0.12 1.88 27.03
N SER A 795 0.41 1.87 25.81
CA SER A 795 1.15 0.75 25.24
C SER A 795 2.51 0.55 25.90
N TYR A 796 2.88 -0.69 26.25
CA TYR A 796 4.23 -0.99 26.72
C TYR A 796 5.27 -0.91 25.60
N TRP A 797 4.86 -0.99 24.34
CA TRP A 797 5.72 -0.72 23.18
C TRP A 797 6.37 0.67 23.30
N ASP A 798 5.55 1.69 23.53
CA ASP A 798 6.00 3.09 23.67
C ASP A 798 6.98 3.20 24.82
N ASN A 799 6.60 2.64 25.97
CA ASN A 799 7.39 2.73 27.18
C ASN A 799 8.75 2.00 27.07
N PHE A 800 8.83 0.87 26.35
CA PHE A 800 10.11 0.21 26.10
C PHE A 800 11.01 1.04 25.18
N PHE A 801 10.49 1.65 24.12
CA PHE A 801 11.28 2.55 23.28
C PHE A 801 11.72 3.80 24.02
N ILE A 802 10.86 4.40 24.85
CA ILE A 802 11.25 5.49 25.75
C ILE A 802 12.39 5.04 26.67
N MET A 803 12.31 3.83 27.23
CA MET A 803 13.38 3.27 28.06
C MET A 803 14.70 3.15 27.28
N LYS A 804 14.65 2.64 26.03
CA LYS A 804 15.83 2.55 25.14
C LYS A 804 16.40 3.94 24.82
N GLY A 805 15.56 4.89 24.44
CA GLY A 805 15.98 6.27 24.16
C GLY A 805 16.64 6.94 25.37
N LEU A 806 16.10 6.75 26.58
CA LEU A 806 16.71 7.28 27.80
C LEU A 806 18.05 6.60 28.14
N LYS A 807 18.20 5.28 27.92
CA LYS A 807 19.50 4.57 28.06
C LYS A 807 20.52 5.16 27.09
N ASP A 808 20.15 5.28 25.83
CA ASP A 808 21.02 5.76 24.77
C ASP A 808 21.39 7.23 24.97
N ALA A 809 20.45 8.08 25.39
CA ALA A 809 20.72 9.48 25.69
C ALA A 809 21.78 9.63 26.80
N VAL A 810 21.77 8.80 27.85
CA VAL A 810 22.81 8.82 28.89
C VAL A 810 24.18 8.48 28.30
N GLU A 811 24.26 7.44 27.47
CA GLU A 811 25.50 7.03 26.81
C GLU A 811 26.00 8.08 25.83
N ILE A 812 25.11 8.72 25.06
CA ILE A 812 25.46 9.83 24.17
C ILE A 812 26.11 10.97 24.98
N GLN A 813 25.51 11.38 26.09
CA GLN A 813 26.10 12.44 26.93
C GLN A 813 27.45 12.00 27.52
N ASN A 814 27.59 10.72 27.87
CA ASN A 814 28.86 10.17 28.36
C ASN A 814 29.96 10.22 27.29
N ILE A 815 29.65 9.81 26.05
CA ILE A 815 30.56 9.86 24.90
C ILE A 815 30.97 11.30 24.58
N LEU A 816 30.03 12.25 24.64
CA LEU A 816 30.28 13.65 24.31
C LEU A 816 30.96 14.46 25.43
N GLY A 817 31.01 13.92 26.65
CA GLY A 817 31.59 14.56 27.84
C GLY A 817 30.64 15.53 28.58
N GLU A 818 29.33 15.48 28.30
CA GLU A 818 28.32 16.41 28.81
C GLU A 818 27.78 15.95 30.18
N ASN A 819 28.59 16.09 31.23
CA ASN A 819 28.33 15.50 32.55
C ASN A 819 27.03 15.97 33.23
N GLU A 820 26.62 17.22 33.05
CA GLU A 820 25.40 17.77 33.66
C GLU A 820 24.14 17.15 33.04
N HIS A 821 24.05 17.15 31.70
CA HIS A 821 22.98 16.47 30.99
C HIS A 821 22.98 14.97 31.31
N ARG A 822 24.15 14.31 31.34
CA ARG A 822 24.26 12.89 31.71
C ARG A 822 23.60 12.61 33.07
N ALA A 823 23.89 13.42 34.09
CA ALA A 823 23.34 13.23 35.43
C ALA A 823 21.82 13.44 35.48
N LYS A 824 21.30 14.51 34.83
CA LYS A 824 19.86 14.79 34.75
C LYS A 824 19.10 13.65 34.07
N ILE A 825 19.60 13.20 32.92
CA ILE A 825 18.95 12.16 32.11
C ILE A 825 19.03 10.81 32.81
N ALA A 826 20.14 10.49 33.50
CA ALA A 826 20.27 9.26 34.27
C ALA A 826 19.23 9.17 35.40
N LEU A 827 18.94 10.27 36.10
CA LEU A 827 17.87 10.30 37.11
C LEU A 827 16.50 10.00 36.51
N MET A 828 16.16 10.65 35.38
CA MET A 828 14.90 10.40 34.68
C MET A 828 14.80 8.96 34.19
N ARG A 829 15.87 8.42 33.58
CA ARG A 829 15.98 7.02 33.15
C ARG A 829 15.70 6.05 34.30
N ASP A 830 16.33 6.27 35.45
CA ASP A 830 16.23 5.36 36.60
C ASP A 830 14.85 5.42 37.26
N GLU A 831 14.24 6.62 37.34
CA GLU A 831 12.86 6.79 37.82
C GLU A 831 11.84 6.16 36.85
N PHE A 832 11.98 6.43 35.55
CA PHE A 832 11.11 5.86 34.53
C PHE A 832 11.17 4.33 34.51
N ARG A 833 12.37 3.74 34.59
CA ARG A 833 12.56 2.29 34.70
C ARG A 833 11.77 1.70 35.87
N LYS A 834 11.90 2.31 37.05
CA LYS A 834 11.21 1.85 38.25
C LYS A 834 9.69 1.89 38.07
N ASN A 835 9.17 2.96 37.48
CA ASN A 835 7.74 3.14 37.24
C ASN A 835 7.21 2.15 36.19
N LEU A 836 7.95 1.94 35.10
CA LEU A 836 7.62 0.98 34.05
C LEU A 836 7.42 -0.44 34.61
N TYR A 837 8.39 -0.97 35.36
CA TYR A 837 8.25 -2.33 35.90
C TYR A 837 7.20 -2.41 37.01
N SER A 838 7.02 -1.35 37.81
CA SER A 838 5.92 -1.28 38.78
C SER A 838 4.55 -1.30 38.08
N SER A 839 4.43 -0.63 36.93
CA SER A 839 3.23 -0.66 36.09
C SER A 839 2.96 -2.07 35.55
N ILE A 840 3.97 -2.74 34.98
CA ILE A 840 3.82 -4.09 34.43
C ILE A 840 3.29 -5.05 35.52
N ASP A 841 3.89 -5.01 36.71
CA ASP A 841 3.45 -5.83 37.85
C ASP A 841 2.00 -5.52 38.27
N LEU A 842 1.64 -4.23 38.34
CA LEU A 842 0.28 -3.81 38.70
C LEU A 842 -0.73 -4.17 37.62
N ALA A 843 -0.41 -4.00 36.34
CA ALA A 843 -1.27 -4.36 35.22
C ALA A 843 -1.52 -5.87 35.21
N MET A 844 -0.47 -6.70 35.37
CA MET A 844 -0.63 -8.15 35.47
C MET A 844 -1.51 -8.55 36.66
N LYS A 845 -1.31 -7.91 37.82
CA LYS A 845 -2.13 -8.13 39.02
C LYS A 845 -3.59 -7.75 38.82
N VAL A 846 -3.86 -6.58 38.24
CA VAL A 846 -5.21 -6.05 38.03
C VAL A 846 -5.97 -6.82 36.95
N ARG A 847 -5.27 -7.31 35.93
CA ARG A 847 -5.84 -8.07 34.81
C ARG A 847 -5.86 -9.58 35.03
N GLU A 848 -5.25 -10.05 36.12
CA GLU A 848 -5.15 -11.47 36.50
C GLU A 848 -4.48 -12.33 35.40
N ILE A 849 -3.35 -11.85 34.88
CA ILE A 849 -2.57 -12.50 33.80
C ILE A 849 -1.15 -12.85 34.25
N ASP A 850 -0.51 -13.78 33.54
CA ASP A 850 0.81 -14.34 33.83
C ASP A 850 1.82 -14.21 32.69
N TYR A 851 1.59 -13.27 31.78
CA TYR A 851 2.44 -12.89 30.65
C TYR A 851 2.61 -11.37 30.62
N ILE A 852 3.58 -10.86 29.85
CA ILE A 852 3.79 -9.42 29.68
C ILE A 852 2.63 -8.85 28.85
N PRO A 853 1.83 -7.92 29.40
CA PRO A 853 0.70 -7.33 28.67
C PRO A 853 1.13 -6.40 27.53
N GLY A 854 0.27 -6.22 26.53
CA GLY A 854 0.44 -5.24 25.45
C GLY A 854 0.24 -3.79 25.93
N CYS A 855 -0.83 -3.55 26.70
CA CYS A 855 -1.11 -2.26 27.35
C CYS A 855 -1.66 -2.39 28.78
N VAL A 856 -1.70 -1.26 29.49
CA VAL A 856 -2.22 -1.18 30.87
C VAL A 856 -3.74 -1.45 30.92
N GLU A 857 -4.48 -0.92 29.96
CA GLU A 857 -5.95 -0.90 29.93
C GLU A 857 -6.58 -2.25 29.61
N LEU A 858 -5.96 -3.06 28.77
CA LEU A 858 -6.56 -4.30 28.30
C LEU A 858 -5.92 -5.53 28.94
N GLY A 859 -4.62 -5.50 29.27
CA GLY A 859 -3.89 -6.72 29.64
C GLY A 859 -3.86 -7.74 28.50
N ASP A 860 -3.98 -7.26 27.26
CA ASP A 860 -4.03 -8.06 26.05
C ASP A 860 -2.70 -8.76 25.78
N PHE A 861 -2.77 -9.86 25.05
CA PHE A 861 -1.61 -10.68 24.71
C PHE A 861 -1.04 -10.23 23.37
N ASP A 862 0.21 -9.76 23.38
CA ASP A 862 0.93 -9.35 22.18
C ASP A 862 2.44 -9.64 22.29
N ALA A 863 2.80 -10.86 21.93
CA ALA A 863 4.21 -11.28 21.94
C ALA A 863 5.04 -10.58 20.87
N THR A 864 4.45 -10.18 19.74
CA THR A 864 5.15 -9.54 18.63
C THR A 864 5.64 -8.15 19.04
N SER A 865 4.80 -7.35 19.70
CA SER A 865 5.23 -6.07 20.28
C SER A 865 6.18 -6.26 21.45
N THR A 866 6.01 -7.31 22.26
CA THR A 866 6.91 -7.57 23.40
C THR A 866 8.36 -7.89 22.97
N THR A 867 8.60 -8.30 21.72
CA THR A 867 9.94 -8.61 21.20
C THR A 867 10.95 -7.49 21.39
N ILE A 868 10.52 -6.22 21.25
CA ILE A 868 11.43 -5.08 21.34
C ILE A 868 12.04 -4.91 22.72
N ALA A 869 11.37 -5.42 23.77
CA ALA A 869 11.92 -5.45 25.12
C ALA A 869 13.19 -6.31 25.18
N LEU A 870 13.32 -7.33 24.34
CA LEU A 870 14.55 -8.10 24.19
C LEU A 870 15.55 -7.35 23.32
N THR A 871 15.19 -7.07 22.07
CA THR A 871 16.03 -6.34 21.11
C THR A 871 15.17 -5.41 20.26
N PRO A 872 15.48 -4.11 20.17
CA PRO A 872 16.74 -3.47 20.54
C PRO A 872 16.80 -2.90 21.96
N CYS A 873 15.76 -3.04 22.80
CA CYS A 873 15.73 -2.34 24.09
C CYS A 873 16.65 -2.96 25.15
N ASN A 874 17.03 -4.23 25.01
CA ASN A 874 17.91 -4.96 25.93
C ASN A 874 17.41 -4.87 27.38
N GLU A 875 16.21 -5.36 27.65
CA GLU A 875 15.52 -5.32 28.96
C GLU A 875 15.27 -6.70 29.58
N LEU A 876 15.75 -7.80 28.96
CA LEU A 876 15.60 -9.16 29.47
C LEU A 876 16.00 -9.33 30.94
N GLY A 877 17.06 -8.65 31.40
CA GLY A 877 17.53 -8.74 32.79
C GLY A 877 16.60 -8.07 33.81
N ASN A 878 15.66 -7.23 33.37
CA ASN A 878 14.71 -6.52 34.22
C ASN A 878 13.26 -7.07 34.09
N LEU A 879 12.95 -7.78 33.01
CA LEU A 879 11.61 -8.32 32.77
C LEU A 879 11.20 -9.34 33.86
N PRO A 880 9.92 -9.35 34.28
CA PRO A 880 9.41 -10.33 35.23
C PRO A 880 9.57 -11.79 34.75
N VAL A 881 10.08 -12.64 35.64
CA VAL A 881 10.23 -14.09 35.45
C VAL A 881 9.27 -14.80 36.41
N PRO A 882 8.43 -15.76 35.94
CA PRO A 882 8.49 -16.45 34.64
C PRO A 882 7.76 -15.78 33.46
N GLN A 883 7.18 -14.60 33.64
CA GLN A 883 6.20 -14.03 32.69
C GLN A 883 6.76 -13.74 31.31
N VAL A 884 8.02 -13.33 31.18
CA VAL A 884 8.68 -13.19 29.88
C VAL A 884 8.70 -14.52 29.11
N TYR A 885 9.06 -15.63 29.77
CA TYR A 885 9.04 -16.96 29.16
C TYR A 885 7.63 -17.44 28.85
N ASN A 886 6.66 -17.18 29.75
CA ASN A 886 5.25 -17.51 29.51
C ASN A 886 4.70 -16.80 28.27
N THR A 887 5.12 -15.55 28.01
CA THR A 887 4.70 -14.76 26.84
C THR A 887 5.10 -15.46 25.54
N PHE A 888 6.38 -15.83 25.40
CA PHE A 888 6.88 -16.48 24.20
C PHE A 888 6.47 -17.95 24.10
N GLU A 889 6.25 -18.65 25.21
CA GLU A 889 5.67 -19.99 25.22
C GLU A 889 4.23 -19.98 24.69
N LYS A 890 3.40 -19.04 25.16
CA LYS A 890 2.02 -18.88 24.69
C LYS A 890 1.96 -18.56 23.20
N TYR A 891 2.87 -17.73 22.70
CA TYR A 891 3.01 -17.49 21.26
C TYR A 891 3.41 -18.77 20.52
N TYR A 892 4.45 -19.47 20.97
CA TYR A 892 4.95 -20.66 20.29
C TYR A 892 3.88 -21.75 20.19
N GLU A 893 3.08 -21.96 21.24
CA GLU A 893 1.95 -22.87 21.23
C GLU A 893 0.86 -22.46 20.21
N PHE A 894 0.56 -21.17 20.12
CA PHE A 894 -0.35 -20.64 19.09
C PHE A 894 0.19 -20.86 17.67
N PHE A 895 1.45 -20.47 17.43
CA PHE A 895 2.16 -20.66 16.17
C PHE A 895 2.16 -22.13 15.75
N ARG A 896 2.52 -23.05 16.65
CA ARG A 896 2.59 -24.48 16.37
C ARG A 896 1.23 -25.02 15.95
N LYS A 897 0.17 -24.69 16.69
CA LYS A 897 -1.21 -25.08 16.34
C LYS A 897 -1.65 -24.49 15.00
N ARG A 898 -1.29 -23.24 14.70
CA ARG A 898 -1.54 -22.60 13.40
C ARG A 898 -0.87 -23.37 12.27
N ARG A 899 0.43 -23.66 12.42
CA ARG A 899 1.25 -24.40 11.43
C ARG A 899 0.67 -25.77 11.10
N VAL A 900 0.24 -26.53 12.11
CA VAL A 900 -0.33 -27.88 11.89
C VAL A 900 -1.83 -27.90 11.61
N GLY A 901 -2.48 -26.72 11.45
CA GLY A 901 -3.90 -26.61 11.14
C GLY A 901 -4.85 -26.94 12.29
N LEU A 902 -4.37 -26.93 13.55
CA LEU A 902 -5.18 -27.15 14.76
C LEU A 902 -5.77 -25.86 15.34
N GLN A 903 -5.38 -24.70 14.81
CA GLN A 903 -5.93 -23.39 15.16
C GLN A 903 -6.65 -22.83 13.93
N GLU A 904 -7.92 -22.42 14.09
CA GLU A 904 -8.59 -21.61 13.06
C GLU A 904 -8.03 -20.20 13.07
N TRP A 905 -7.77 -19.67 11.88
CA TRP A 905 -7.23 -18.34 11.65
C TRP A 905 -7.64 -17.84 10.26
N VAL A 906 -7.68 -16.53 10.08
CA VAL A 906 -8.09 -15.88 8.82
C VAL A 906 -6.89 -15.27 8.11
N ASN A 907 -6.07 -14.53 8.87
CA ASN A 907 -4.82 -13.93 8.42
C ASN A 907 -3.82 -13.80 9.59
N TYR A 908 -2.57 -13.44 9.29
CA TYR A 908 -1.57 -13.01 10.26
C TYR A 908 -0.58 -12.03 9.61
N THR A 909 0.23 -11.34 10.42
CA THR A 909 1.27 -10.43 9.93
C THR A 909 2.68 -11.07 10.00
N PRO A 910 3.50 -11.00 8.94
CA PRO A 910 4.90 -11.40 8.97
C PRO A 910 5.81 -10.53 9.85
N TYR A 911 5.29 -9.54 10.58
CA TYR A 911 6.00 -8.92 11.72
C TYR A 911 6.48 -9.95 12.75
N GLU A 912 5.89 -11.15 12.75
CA GLU A 912 6.36 -12.31 13.49
C GLU A 912 7.81 -12.71 13.18
N ASN A 913 8.45 -12.21 12.11
CA ASN A 913 9.90 -12.39 11.89
C ASN A 913 10.74 -11.94 13.10
N ARG A 914 10.29 -10.96 13.89
CA ARG A 914 10.97 -10.51 15.12
C ARG A 914 11.06 -11.60 16.21
N LEU A 915 10.13 -12.55 16.20
CA LEU A 915 10.13 -13.66 17.17
C LEU A 915 11.34 -14.57 16.95
N ILE A 916 11.84 -14.70 15.72
CA ILE A 916 13.05 -15.49 15.41
C ILE A 916 14.22 -14.99 16.26
N GLY A 917 14.51 -13.68 16.23
CA GLY A 917 15.55 -13.06 17.04
C GLY A 917 15.30 -13.23 18.54
N SER A 918 14.04 -13.13 18.98
CA SER A 918 13.65 -13.32 20.38
C SER A 918 13.96 -14.74 20.88
N PHE A 919 13.64 -15.77 20.09
CA PHE A 919 13.98 -17.16 20.45
C PHE A 919 15.49 -17.42 20.46
N ILE A 920 16.27 -16.74 19.62
CA ILE A 920 17.74 -16.81 19.67
C ILE A 920 18.26 -16.19 20.98
N MET A 921 17.74 -15.02 21.37
CA MET A 921 18.14 -14.34 22.62
C MET A 921 17.72 -15.12 23.88
N LEU A 922 16.65 -15.91 23.79
CA LEU A 922 16.18 -16.79 24.86
C LEU A 922 16.86 -18.17 24.87
N ASP A 923 17.88 -18.40 24.05
CA ASP A 923 18.63 -19.67 23.93
C ASP A 923 17.73 -20.85 23.48
N GLN A 924 16.85 -20.59 22.49
CA GLN A 924 15.89 -21.56 21.91
C GLN A 924 16.01 -21.64 20.36
N PRO A 925 17.18 -22.01 19.81
CA PRO A 925 17.45 -21.94 18.37
C PRO A 925 16.54 -22.84 17.53
N GLU A 926 16.11 -24.00 18.03
CA GLU A 926 15.23 -24.92 17.29
C GLU A 926 13.86 -24.28 16.99
N ARG A 927 13.33 -23.47 17.92
CA ARG A 927 12.08 -22.73 17.70
C ARG A 927 12.26 -21.63 16.67
N ALA A 928 13.41 -20.96 16.67
CA ALA A 928 13.75 -19.98 15.65
C ALA A 928 13.82 -20.61 14.25
N HIS A 929 14.41 -21.81 14.12
CA HIS A 929 14.46 -22.56 12.86
C HIS A 929 13.06 -22.92 12.33
N GLU A 930 12.17 -23.38 13.22
CA GLU A 930 10.78 -23.69 12.86
C GLU A 930 9.99 -22.47 12.35
N LEU A 931 10.25 -21.30 12.94
CA LEU A 931 9.67 -20.02 12.52
C LEU A 931 10.20 -19.56 11.17
N ILE A 932 11.51 -19.64 10.96
CA ILE A 932 12.16 -19.30 9.68
C ILE A 932 11.55 -20.10 8.54
N GLU A 933 11.43 -21.42 8.70
CA GLU A 933 10.85 -22.31 7.68
C GLU A 933 9.40 -21.90 7.36
N PHE A 934 8.56 -21.74 8.38
CA PHE A 934 7.16 -21.37 8.21
C PHE A 934 6.98 -20.01 7.53
N LEU A 935 7.71 -18.98 7.99
CA LEU A 935 7.57 -17.63 7.47
C LEU A 935 8.08 -17.53 6.03
N LEU A 936 9.21 -18.16 5.69
CA LEU A 936 9.68 -18.21 4.31
C LEU A 936 8.63 -18.86 3.39
N ASP A 937 7.89 -19.86 3.86
CA ASP A 937 6.85 -20.56 3.08
C ASP A 937 5.60 -19.74 2.75
N ASP A 938 5.47 -18.57 3.37
CA ASP A 938 4.42 -17.60 3.08
C ASP A 938 4.89 -16.39 2.25
N GLN A 939 6.14 -16.37 1.78
CA GLN A 939 6.55 -15.47 0.70
C GLN A 939 5.72 -15.72 -0.57
N LYS A 940 5.27 -14.64 -1.22
CA LYS A 940 4.44 -14.71 -2.43
C LYS A 940 4.81 -13.60 -3.40
N PRO A 941 5.06 -13.93 -4.67
CA PRO A 941 5.53 -15.22 -5.18
C PRO A 941 6.82 -15.67 -4.45
N TYR A 942 7.02 -16.99 -4.35
CA TYR A 942 8.16 -17.58 -3.64
C TYR A 942 9.52 -17.07 -4.14
N ALA A 943 9.68 -16.99 -5.46
CA ALA A 943 10.95 -16.62 -6.08
C ALA A 943 11.31 -15.14 -5.89
N TRP A 944 10.38 -14.30 -5.43
CA TRP A 944 10.63 -12.87 -5.25
C TRP A 944 11.09 -12.51 -3.84
N ASN A 945 11.28 -13.49 -2.95
CA ASN A 945 12.10 -13.29 -1.75
C ASN A 945 11.60 -12.18 -0.80
N HIS A 946 10.29 -11.91 -0.77
CA HIS A 946 9.69 -10.89 0.11
C HIS A 946 8.32 -11.30 0.64
N TRP A 947 7.84 -10.52 1.60
CA TRP A 947 6.52 -10.66 2.21
C TRP A 947 5.65 -9.46 1.92
N ALA A 948 4.34 -9.69 2.01
CA ALA A 948 3.37 -8.64 2.25
C ALA A 948 3.30 -8.33 3.76
N GLU A 949 2.58 -7.29 4.14
CA GLU A 949 2.30 -6.97 5.54
C GLU A 949 1.30 -7.96 6.17
N VAL A 950 0.32 -8.41 5.39
CA VAL A 950 -0.71 -9.37 5.84
C VAL A 950 -0.72 -10.59 4.94
N VAL A 951 -0.72 -11.77 5.56
CA VAL A 951 -0.86 -13.06 4.89
C VAL A 951 -2.23 -13.65 5.22
N TRP A 952 -3.04 -13.88 4.19
CA TRP A 952 -4.34 -14.55 4.30
C TRP A 952 -4.19 -16.06 4.22
N LYS A 953 -4.97 -16.80 5.02
CA LYS A 953 -5.05 -18.28 4.96
C LYS A 953 -5.48 -18.75 3.58
N ASP A 954 -6.52 -18.12 3.01
CA ASP A 954 -6.84 -18.27 1.59
C ASP A 954 -5.98 -17.29 0.78
N ARG A 955 -4.98 -17.84 0.10
CA ARG A 955 -4.02 -17.10 -0.73
C ARG A 955 -4.65 -16.39 -1.92
N ARG A 956 -5.91 -16.65 -2.26
CA ARG A 956 -6.62 -15.97 -3.36
C ARG A 956 -7.74 -15.07 -2.87
N TYR A 957 -7.89 -14.88 -1.55
CA TYR A 957 -8.82 -13.93 -0.96
C TYR A 957 -8.40 -12.48 -1.28
N PRO A 958 -9.24 -11.68 -1.95
CA PRO A 958 -8.93 -10.31 -2.37
C PRO A 958 -9.07 -9.31 -1.21
N GLY A 959 -8.28 -9.51 -0.15
CA GLY A 959 -8.20 -8.65 1.02
C GLY A 959 -6.96 -7.76 1.00
N PHE A 960 -6.98 -6.68 1.78
CA PHE A 960 -5.81 -5.82 2.00
C PHE A 960 -4.60 -6.65 2.45
N ILE A 961 -3.43 -6.36 1.87
CA ILE A 961 -2.16 -7.05 2.23
C ILE A 961 -1.00 -6.07 2.44
N GLY A 962 -1.25 -4.76 2.36
CA GLY A 962 -0.21 -3.75 2.38
C GLY A 962 0.61 -3.74 1.10
N ASP A 963 1.86 -3.30 1.20
CA ASP A 963 2.79 -3.28 0.07
C ASP A 963 3.55 -4.59 -0.09
N MET A 964 4.00 -4.83 -1.32
CA MET A 964 4.83 -5.97 -1.68
C MET A 964 5.97 -5.48 -2.55
N PRO A 965 7.22 -5.53 -2.06
CA PRO A 965 7.66 -5.97 -0.73
C PRO A 965 7.23 -5.01 0.41
N HIS A 966 6.89 -5.54 1.58
CA HIS A 966 6.81 -4.77 2.82
C HIS A 966 8.16 -4.82 3.56
N THR A 967 8.96 -3.76 3.44
CA THR A 967 10.37 -3.77 3.82
C THR A 967 10.63 -3.71 5.31
N TRP A 968 9.64 -3.33 6.13
CA TRP A 968 9.76 -3.49 7.58
C TRP A 968 9.83 -4.98 7.97
N CYS A 969 8.93 -5.83 7.46
CA CYS A 969 9.01 -7.30 7.59
C CYS A 969 10.37 -7.83 7.10
N GLY A 970 10.85 -7.31 5.97
CA GLY A 970 12.16 -7.64 5.41
C GLY A 970 13.32 -7.29 6.34
N SER A 971 13.29 -6.10 6.95
CA SER A 971 14.31 -5.65 7.89
C SER A 971 14.30 -6.43 9.21
N ASP A 972 13.11 -6.81 9.69
CA ASP A 972 12.96 -7.67 10.87
C ASP A 972 13.58 -9.05 10.61
N PHE A 973 13.36 -9.61 9.42
CA PHE A 973 14.01 -10.85 8.99
C PHE A 973 15.54 -10.71 8.91
N ILE A 974 16.06 -9.62 8.33
CA ILE A 974 17.52 -9.36 8.28
C ILE A 974 18.11 -9.29 9.69
N ASN A 975 17.50 -8.50 10.59
CA ASN A 975 17.96 -8.37 11.97
C ASN A 975 17.95 -9.73 12.70
N ALA A 976 16.89 -10.53 12.50
CA ALA A 976 16.76 -11.84 13.12
C ALA A 976 17.77 -12.86 12.58
N VAL A 977 17.91 -12.97 11.26
CA VAL A 977 18.87 -13.88 10.62
C VAL A 977 20.29 -13.49 10.99
N ARG A 978 20.61 -12.19 11.15
CA ARG A 978 21.95 -11.77 11.55
C ARG A 978 22.30 -12.37 12.90
N SER A 979 21.33 -12.37 13.82
CA SER A 979 21.50 -12.86 15.18
C SER A 979 21.83 -14.35 15.24
N MET A 980 21.57 -15.12 14.18
CA MET A 980 22.05 -16.51 14.08
C MET A 980 23.58 -16.59 13.98
N PHE A 981 24.18 -15.62 13.28
CA PHE A 981 25.63 -15.55 13.03
C PHE A 981 26.34 -14.73 14.10
N VAL A 982 25.83 -13.54 14.40
CA VAL A 982 26.43 -12.60 15.36
C VAL A 982 25.41 -11.65 15.98
N TYR A 983 25.54 -11.40 17.29
CA TYR A 983 24.88 -10.29 17.97
C TYR A 983 25.70 -9.76 19.15
N GLU A 984 25.47 -8.50 19.47
CA GLU A 984 26.08 -7.77 20.56
C GLU A 984 25.25 -7.91 21.84
N ASN A 985 25.87 -8.37 22.93
CA ASN A 985 25.23 -8.39 24.24
C ASN A 985 25.65 -7.16 25.05
N GLU A 986 24.76 -6.17 25.15
CA GLU A 986 25.02 -4.92 25.88
C GLU A 986 25.19 -5.12 27.40
N TYR A 987 24.71 -6.23 27.96
CA TYR A 987 24.73 -6.46 29.41
C TYR A 987 26.11 -6.78 29.97
N ASP A 988 26.86 -7.65 29.29
CA ASP A 988 28.18 -8.12 29.70
C ASP A 988 29.28 -7.72 28.71
N HIS A 989 28.94 -6.89 27.72
CA HIS A 989 29.82 -6.45 26.65
C HIS A 989 30.48 -7.62 25.91
N THR A 990 29.71 -8.67 25.61
CA THR A 990 30.18 -9.79 24.78
C THR A 990 29.72 -9.66 23.34
N LEU A 991 30.51 -10.24 22.41
CA LEU A 991 30.07 -10.49 21.04
C LEU A 991 29.76 -11.98 20.91
N VAL A 992 28.49 -12.33 20.72
CA VAL A 992 28.06 -13.72 20.63
C VAL A 992 28.05 -14.14 19.16
N ILE A 993 28.66 -15.28 18.85
CA ILE A 993 28.67 -15.86 17.51
C ILE A 993 28.08 -17.28 17.50
N ALA A 994 27.62 -17.70 16.32
CA ALA A 994 27.10 -19.03 16.05
C ALA A 994 25.88 -19.43 16.91
N ALA A 995 25.03 -18.46 17.26
CA ALA A 995 23.94 -18.63 18.22
C ALA A 995 22.83 -19.59 17.75
N ALA A 996 22.59 -19.64 16.44
CA ALA A 996 21.52 -20.46 15.87
C ALA A 996 21.84 -20.96 14.46
N LEU A 997 23.11 -21.30 14.19
CA LEU A 997 23.51 -21.88 12.91
C LEU A 997 22.90 -23.28 12.75
N TYR A 998 22.50 -23.63 11.52
CA TYR A 998 22.01 -24.97 11.25
C TYR A 998 23.15 -25.99 11.25
N ARG A 999 22.86 -27.19 11.74
CA ARG A 999 23.85 -28.25 11.87
C ARG A 999 24.35 -28.74 10.53
N ASP A 1000 23.50 -28.80 9.51
CA ASP A 1000 23.87 -29.19 8.14
C ASP A 1000 24.85 -28.21 7.50
N TRP A 1001 24.82 -26.93 7.87
CA TRP A 1001 25.80 -25.93 7.43
C TRP A 1001 27.19 -26.20 8.01
N ILE A 1002 27.24 -26.42 9.32
CA ILE A 1002 28.49 -26.68 10.05
C ILE A 1002 29.10 -28.02 9.62
N ASP A 1003 28.25 -29.05 9.44
CA ASP A 1003 28.67 -30.42 9.10
C ASP A 1003 28.84 -30.66 7.58
N ALA A 1004 28.62 -29.64 6.74
CA ALA A 1004 28.88 -29.74 5.31
C ALA A 1004 30.35 -30.13 5.02
N PRO A 1005 30.67 -30.85 3.92
CA PRO A 1005 32.03 -31.32 3.64
C PRO A 1005 33.13 -30.23 3.63
N GLY A 1006 32.77 -28.99 3.28
CA GLY A 1006 33.63 -27.80 3.31
C GLY A 1006 33.53 -26.98 4.60
N GLY A 1007 32.56 -27.28 5.47
CA GLY A 1007 32.14 -26.38 6.54
C GLY A 1007 31.34 -25.19 5.99
N MET A 1008 31.31 -24.12 6.77
CA MET A 1008 30.73 -22.84 6.37
C MET A 1008 31.66 -21.69 6.74
N SER A 1009 31.56 -20.57 6.03
CA SER A 1009 32.20 -19.32 6.45
C SER A 1009 31.32 -18.10 6.20
N VAL A 1010 31.53 -17.09 7.04
CA VAL A 1010 30.94 -15.77 6.89
C VAL A 1010 32.03 -14.73 7.07
N GLY A 1011 32.06 -13.73 6.18
CA GLY A 1011 33.09 -12.71 6.14
C GLY A 1011 32.51 -11.30 6.12
N ASN A 1012 33.26 -10.37 6.74
CA ASN A 1012 32.93 -8.94 6.83
C ASN A 1012 31.53 -8.69 7.43
N LEU A 1013 31.21 -9.30 8.58
CA LEU A 1013 30.00 -8.98 9.32
C LEU A 1013 30.25 -7.73 10.18
N PRO A 1014 29.57 -6.61 9.93
CA PRO A 1014 29.71 -5.42 10.77
C PRO A 1014 29.19 -5.68 12.17
N THR A 1015 29.89 -5.15 13.18
CA THR A 1015 29.47 -5.16 14.59
C THR A 1015 29.75 -3.81 15.24
N TYR A 1016 29.28 -3.59 16.47
CA TYR A 1016 29.64 -2.39 17.24
C TYR A 1016 31.15 -2.23 17.50
N TYR A 1017 31.92 -3.29 17.25
CA TYR A 1017 33.33 -3.39 17.56
C TYR A 1017 34.22 -3.46 16.32
N GLY A 1018 33.64 -3.35 15.11
CA GLY A 1018 34.30 -3.56 13.83
C GLY A 1018 33.83 -4.82 13.11
N ASP A 1019 34.48 -5.19 12.02
CA ASP A 1019 34.05 -6.29 11.16
C ASP A 1019 34.61 -7.63 11.65
N ILE A 1020 33.74 -8.62 11.82
CA ILE A 1020 34.13 -10.00 12.18
C ILE A 1020 33.99 -10.94 10.96
N SER A 1021 34.91 -11.87 10.84
CA SER A 1021 34.85 -12.99 9.91
C SER A 1021 35.12 -14.28 10.67
N TYR A 1022 34.39 -15.35 10.36
CA TYR A 1022 34.73 -16.66 10.90
C TYR A 1022 34.34 -17.81 9.98
N SER A 1023 35.05 -18.91 10.12
CA SER A 1023 34.69 -20.20 9.51
C SER A 1023 34.56 -21.27 10.56
N VAL A 1024 33.72 -22.27 10.28
CA VAL A 1024 33.64 -23.49 11.09
C VAL A 1024 33.65 -24.70 10.18
N ARG A 1025 34.47 -25.70 10.56
CA ARG A 1025 34.56 -26.97 9.86
C ARG A 1025 34.68 -28.13 10.83
N ARG A 1026 33.98 -29.23 10.52
CA ARG A 1026 34.12 -30.50 11.24
C ARG A 1026 35.37 -31.26 10.80
N GLU A 1027 36.16 -31.71 11.77
CA GLU A 1027 37.35 -32.54 11.61
C GLU A 1027 37.26 -33.77 12.52
N GLY A 1028 36.68 -34.86 12.00
CA GLY A 1028 36.41 -36.07 12.79
C GLY A 1028 35.39 -35.81 13.91
N SER A 1029 35.84 -35.88 15.17
CA SER A 1029 35.05 -35.56 16.38
C SER A 1029 35.27 -34.14 16.92
N ALA A 1030 36.06 -33.32 16.22
CA ALA A 1030 36.33 -31.95 16.60
C ALA A 1030 35.70 -30.95 15.61
N TYR A 1031 35.47 -29.72 16.08
CA TYR A 1031 35.08 -28.57 15.27
C TYR A 1031 36.18 -27.52 15.36
N ARG A 1032 36.67 -27.06 14.21
CA ARG A 1032 37.66 -25.99 14.10
C ARG A 1032 36.94 -24.70 13.71
N PHE A 1033 37.02 -23.69 14.57
CA PHE A 1033 36.67 -22.31 14.24
C PHE A 1033 37.93 -21.53 13.93
N ASN A 1034 37.88 -20.71 12.88
CA ASN A 1034 38.86 -19.65 12.66
C ASN A 1034 38.12 -18.32 12.76
N ILE A 1035 38.52 -17.46 13.68
CA ILE A 1035 37.92 -16.15 13.92
C ILE A 1035 38.97 -15.09 13.58
N SER A 1036 38.60 -14.14 12.74
CA SER A 1036 39.43 -13.03 12.29
C SER A 1036 38.56 -11.79 12.05
N GLY A 1037 39.19 -10.67 11.68
CA GLY A 1037 38.48 -9.43 11.40
C GLY A 1037 39.25 -8.20 11.87
N ASP A 1038 38.79 -7.03 11.45
CA ASP A 1038 39.24 -5.74 11.99
C ASP A 1038 38.35 -5.39 13.18
N LEU A 1039 38.64 -6.03 14.32
CA LEU A 1039 37.78 -6.02 15.51
C LEU A 1039 38.55 -5.45 16.71
N ASN A 1040 37.97 -4.46 17.37
CA ASN A 1040 38.34 -4.07 18.72
C ASN A 1040 37.66 -5.01 19.71
N LEU A 1041 38.39 -6.01 20.21
CA LEU A 1041 37.83 -7.04 21.08
C LEU A 1041 37.01 -6.41 22.23
N PRO A 1042 35.73 -6.80 22.40
CA PRO A 1042 34.88 -6.20 23.42
C PRO A 1042 35.33 -6.65 24.82
N ALA A 1043 34.99 -5.88 25.86
CA ALA A 1043 35.47 -6.11 27.22
C ALA A 1043 35.09 -7.50 27.78
N GLY A 1044 33.92 -8.04 27.39
CA GLY A 1044 33.47 -9.39 27.74
C GLY A 1044 34.05 -10.51 26.86
N GLY A 1045 34.77 -10.16 25.79
CA GLY A 1045 35.29 -11.09 24.78
C GLY A 1045 34.23 -11.62 23.82
N ILE A 1046 34.60 -12.63 23.02
CA ILE A 1046 33.71 -13.34 22.11
C ILE A 1046 33.16 -14.59 22.80
N ARG A 1047 31.87 -14.88 22.55
CA ARG A 1047 31.19 -16.09 23.02
C ARG A 1047 30.75 -16.93 21.83
N ILE A 1048 31.30 -18.13 21.67
CA ILE A 1048 30.77 -19.10 20.71
C ILE A 1048 29.64 -19.87 21.40
N ARG A 1049 28.42 -19.77 20.88
CA ARG A 1049 27.29 -20.56 21.38
C ARG A 1049 27.46 -22.03 21.00
N ASN A 1050 27.14 -22.93 21.92
CA ASN A 1050 27.29 -24.36 21.71
C ASN A 1050 26.20 -24.90 20.77
N PHE A 1051 26.59 -25.17 19.53
CA PHE A 1051 25.77 -25.73 18.45
C PHE A 1051 25.56 -27.26 18.54
N ASN A 1052 26.01 -27.93 19.62
CA ASN A 1052 25.93 -29.39 19.79
C ASN A 1052 24.88 -29.83 20.82
N GLY A 1053 23.70 -29.20 20.82
CA GLY A 1053 22.55 -29.62 21.63
C GLY A 1053 22.80 -29.63 23.13
N GLY A 1054 23.66 -28.71 23.62
CA GLY A 1054 24.03 -28.62 25.02
C GLY A 1054 25.05 -29.66 25.50
N ALA A 1055 25.53 -30.55 24.63
CA ALA A 1055 26.56 -31.54 24.99
C ALA A 1055 27.83 -30.82 25.46
N MET A 1056 28.36 -31.22 26.61
CA MET A 1056 29.55 -30.61 27.17
C MET A 1056 30.78 -30.93 26.30
N PRO A 1057 31.57 -29.93 25.85
CA PRO A 1057 32.84 -30.22 25.19
C PRO A 1057 33.76 -31.07 26.07
N SER A 1058 34.45 -32.05 25.49
CA SER A 1058 35.47 -32.86 26.18
C SER A 1058 36.81 -32.15 26.30
N GLY A 1059 37.05 -31.12 25.48
CA GLY A 1059 38.18 -30.20 25.60
C GLY A 1059 38.11 -29.09 24.55
N VAL A 1060 38.61 -27.90 24.92
CA VAL A 1060 38.65 -26.74 24.02
C VAL A 1060 40.04 -26.11 24.05
N THR A 1061 40.61 -25.84 22.88
CA THR A 1061 41.85 -25.06 22.75
C THR A 1061 41.64 -23.78 21.97
N VAL A 1062 42.25 -22.67 22.41
CA VAL A 1062 42.33 -21.41 21.68
C VAL A 1062 43.80 -21.14 21.36
N ASN A 1063 44.12 -21.01 20.06
CA ASN A 1063 45.49 -20.84 19.56
C ASN A 1063 46.48 -21.89 20.12
N GLY A 1064 46.01 -23.13 20.28
CA GLY A 1064 46.78 -24.26 20.81
C GLY A 1064 46.84 -24.36 22.34
N ASN A 1065 46.33 -23.38 23.09
CA ASN A 1065 46.28 -23.41 24.55
C ASN A 1065 44.94 -23.97 25.05
N GLU A 1066 44.97 -24.95 25.96
CA GLU A 1066 43.74 -25.42 26.62
C GLU A 1066 43.13 -24.31 27.48
N ILE A 1067 41.82 -24.11 27.33
CA ILE A 1067 41.06 -23.15 28.13
C ILE A 1067 40.10 -23.90 29.06
N THR A 1068 39.70 -23.28 30.16
CA THR A 1068 38.67 -23.81 31.07
C THR A 1068 37.35 -23.04 30.99
N GLY A 1069 37.33 -21.91 30.27
CA GLY A 1069 36.19 -21.02 30.12
C GLY A 1069 35.15 -21.53 29.11
N PHE A 1070 34.65 -22.75 29.28
CA PHE A 1070 33.58 -23.30 28.45
C PHE A 1070 32.53 -24.03 29.31
N THR A 1071 31.28 -24.00 28.86
CA THR A 1071 30.14 -24.66 29.49
C THR A 1071 29.40 -25.50 28.46
N GLY A 1072 28.32 -26.18 28.87
CA GLY A 1072 27.40 -26.80 27.93
C GLY A 1072 26.70 -25.79 27.01
N ARG A 1073 26.77 -24.47 27.29
CA ARG A 1073 26.11 -23.42 26.50
C ARG A 1073 27.06 -22.55 25.70
N ASP A 1074 28.20 -22.19 26.27
CA ASP A 1074 29.06 -21.13 25.74
C ASP A 1074 30.55 -21.46 25.87
N ILE A 1075 31.34 -20.99 24.91
CA ILE A 1075 32.80 -21.08 24.88
C ILE A 1075 33.39 -19.67 24.82
N SER A 1076 34.27 -19.33 25.77
CA SER A 1076 34.90 -18.01 25.88
C SER A 1076 36.11 -17.89 24.96
N VAL A 1077 36.20 -16.80 24.20
CA VAL A 1077 37.36 -16.44 23.39
C VAL A 1077 37.76 -15.00 23.72
N THR A 1078 38.99 -14.81 24.23
CA THR A 1078 39.47 -13.52 24.74
C THR A 1078 40.61 -12.92 23.91
N GLU A 1079 40.81 -13.43 22.70
CA GLU A 1079 41.83 -12.94 21.77
C GLU A 1079 41.33 -13.13 20.32
N VAL A 1080 41.74 -12.25 19.40
CA VAL A 1080 41.47 -12.32 17.95
C VAL A 1080 42.73 -11.83 17.22
N PRO A 1081 43.19 -12.49 16.14
CA PRO A 1081 42.62 -13.70 15.53
C PRO A 1081 42.74 -14.93 16.44
N ALA A 1082 41.80 -15.86 16.29
CA ALA A 1082 41.74 -17.07 17.10
C ALA A 1082 41.43 -18.30 16.26
N GLU A 1083 42.24 -19.33 16.41
CA GLU A 1083 41.89 -20.70 16.05
C GLU A 1083 41.32 -21.40 17.29
N VAL A 1084 40.06 -21.84 17.24
CA VAL A 1084 39.40 -22.56 18.34
C VAL A 1084 39.10 -23.99 17.91
N ILE A 1085 39.59 -24.97 18.65
CA ILE A 1085 39.29 -26.39 18.41
C ILE A 1085 38.43 -26.90 19.56
N ILE A 1086 37.22 -27.35 19.23
CA ILE A 1086 36.23 -27.84 20.19
C ILE A 1086 36.07 -29.34 19.96
N LYS A 1087 36.40 -30.16 20.97
CA LYS A 1087 36.23 -31.62 20.93
C LYS A 1087 34.95 -31.99 21.67
N PHE A 1088 34.17 -32.89 21.09
CA PHE A 1088 33.00 -33.49 21.75
C PHE A 1088 33.24 -34.97 21.99
#